data_AF-A0A9W8EGT3-F1
#
_entry.id   AF-A0A9W8EGT3-F1
#
_cell.length_a   1.000
_cell.length_b   1.000
_cell.length_c   1.000
_cell.angle_alpha   90.00
_cell.angle_beta   90.00
_cell.angle_gamma   90.00
#
_symmetry.space_group_name_H-M   'P 1'
#
loop_
_entity.id
_entity.type
_entity.pdbx_description
1 polymer ?
#
loop_
_entity_poly.entity_id
_entity_poly.type
_entity_poly.pdbx_seq_one_letter_code
_entity_poly.pdbx_strand_id
1 'polypeptide(L)'
;MRKLWDGHKEPIFHISVDPYSRRVATHSTEGELLIWDTISADGQQLYVSRKMALEGGQIRTIAWAPTEAEFIAATETKVFRMQYNTRTLQWLPGDSHMSHLDTFDRIFTFPADPVDELAEFKPTRPYYISTFKNDSGRIQTWRVSGSASCIEHVDSTSLPSPGRFDMASRVMPVAHPFFTHDNIMATFDATNGELRIWGIRASSKLDWFCSKKHRLPCMNVIMIRYNSIDKAAIVSTEPDGSQVITIWIFSSASRASHYLPAGRIYPRNDTDRVREIRWHLTDYAQTYLGVQWDSCIDIYCQERSLGDTWLCVLTIPAAEFGTGKRIESFSFTDSGGPTFSVGQQMIVYSHAMSDGKAIGDVAYDQHGELPYIHPLILTELMSWGQMSAVESLLAQLYDYMRELEIDAGRNVALPMISLQELIAPGQTGGDGPPFDSAAKRTMSASKYSALFSSGMDDTMPDTGKPTLGFDGFNREKAEFLMERLTETKILGISPIDQARLMSIVGTISATQVKDQPIDSMGVRYFNKLQLLELENRRTRSSAELSYRELNWALHSNSQAVLLQLCLQQHALKGLTWDSARRMGLFMWLCDSSVLHAEVEKMARNIFVSEGRDPARCAIFYLALKKQRLLHGLWRTAHSHPEQNKMVTFLSNDFGEARWKTAAAKNAYVLLSRQRYLDAASFFLLSGKLTDAATVCVTQLKDIQLAVTICRCYEGDSGPVLKDLMWRHILPDAFKRQNRWLASLMFGIINRYDLVLQSLTDDLANLATQIGVEAGPSSFSAMDVLDTELLILYHSMLNHSPKYRAPLATQAELIAQTITIFECVGAPVMSLVVLEWWRRELYTITKTHTSVSIAPSMHSTTSLVRDESQSHLSADPISSGIFAGYGNLGASTKVLTANASRLVAVDPLASGMLNLDSLGSMFAGAARSTAPLAAPHGASSDEQQLSSSEQSEASALLDAKADAAASAVEIEDTPVQYACRTMLALQIMEYVCRAKDASKAGTIDVARERQTIADTLRLPLSVFPSHGP
;
A
#
# COMPACT_ATOMS: atom_id res chain seq x y z
N MET A 1 17.35 27.73 -19.54
CA MET A 1 18.22 28.23 -20.62
C MET A 1 18.71 27.06 -21.47
N ARG A 2 19.17 27.29 -22.71
CA ARG A 2 19.94 26.31 -23.48
C ARG A 2 21.42 26.67 -23.37
N LYS A 3 22.25 25.80 -22.79
CA LYS A 3 23.71 25.96 -22.84
C LYS A 3 24.25 25.05 -23.94
N LEU A 4 24.83 25.69 -24.95
CA LEU A 4 25.43 25.05 -26.11
C LEU A 4 26.93 24.88 -25.85
N TRP A 5 27.44 23.67 -26.04
CA TRP A 5 28.84 23.33 -25.86
C TRP A 5 29.39 22.83 -27.19
N ASP A 6 30.41 23.52 -27.70
CA ASP A 6 31.02 23.29 -29.00
C ASP A 6 32.53 23.07 -28.79
N GLY A 7 33.15 22.22 -29.61
CA GLY A 7 34.57 21.84 -29.45
C GLY A 7 34.99 20.54 -30.14
N HIS A 8 34.04 19.64 -30.40
CA HIS A 8 34.24 18.48 -31.27
C HIS A 8 34.22 18.92 -32.73
N LYS A 9 35.11 18.37 -33.56
CA LYS A 9 35.09 18.62 -35.02
C LYS A 9 34.09 17.73 -35.76
N GLU A 10 33.77 16.58 -35.17
CA GLU A 10 32.94 15.53 -35.75
C GLU A 10 31.74 15.24 -34.84
N PRO A 11 30.67 14.59 -35.33
CA PRO A 11 29.49 14.29 -34.53
C PRO A 11 29.84 13.53 -33.24
N ILE A 12 29.26 13.98 -32.11
CA ILE A 12 29.40 13.33 -30.81
C ILE A 12 28.55 12.05 -30.83
N PHE A 13 29.21 10.90 -30.70
CA PHE A 13 28.57 9.60 -30.74
C PHE A 13 28.01 9.20 -29.37
N HIS A 14 28.79 9.38 -28.29
CA HIS A 14 28.34 9.00 -26.95
C HIS A 14 28.87 9.91 -25.83
N ILE A 15 28.01 10.13 -24.83
CA ILE A 15 28.22 10.94 -23.63
C ILE A 15 28.30 10.02 -22.41
N SER A 16 29.35 10.15 -21.60
CA SER A 16 29.47 9.52 -20.28
C SER A 16 29.60 10.59 -19.21
N VAL A 17 28.76 10.54 -18.18
CA VAL A 17 28.82 11.45 -17.03
C VAL A 17 29.48 10.74 -15.86
N ASP A 18 30.36 11.44 -15.15
CA ASP A 18 31.00 10.99 -13.91
C ASP A 18 29.93 10.63 -12.86
N PRO A 19 30.03 9.52 -12.09
CA PRO A 19 29.13 9.23 -10.97
C PRO A 19 29.03 10.35 -9.92
N TYR A 20 30.07 11.17 -9.76
CA TYR A 20 30.04 12.39 -8.91
C TYR A 20 29.55 13.63 -9.67
N SER A 21 29.14 13.48 -10.93
CA SER A 21 28.62 14.50 -11.84
C SER A 21 29.47 15.76 -12.06
N ARG A 22 30.71 15.80 -11.54
CA ARG A 22 31.65 16.92 -11.70
C ARG A 22 32.26 17.01 -13.10
N ARG A 23 32.14 15.94 -13.90
CA ARG A 23 32.72 15.86 -15.23
C ARG A 23 31.83 15.14 -16.22
N VAL A 24 31.99 15.52 -17.48
CA VAL A 24 31.40 14.81 -18.62
C VAL A 24 32.52 14.45 -19.57
N ALA A 25 32.50 13.22 -20.09
CA ALA A 25 33.35 12.77 -21.17
C ALA A 25 32.48 12.57 -22.42
N THR A 26 32.85 13.19 -23.54
CA THR A 26 32.16 12.99 -24.83
C THR A 26 33.15 12.59 -25.90
N HIS A 27 32.76 11.64 -26.75
CA HIS A 27 33.61 11.22 -27.86
C HIS A 27 32.89 11.27 -29.21
N SER A 28 33.66 11.54 -30.26
CA SER A 28 33.18 11.63 -31.63
C SER A 28 33.21 10.30 -32.36
N THR A 29 32.58 10.27 -33.53
CA THR A 29 32.64 9.15 -34.49
C THR A 29 34.05 8.78 -34.95
N GLU A 30 35.01 9.70 -34.87
CA GLU A 30 36.42 9.50 -35.27
C GLU A 30 37.37 9.24 -34.07
N GLY A 31 36.83 8.96 -32.88
CA GLY A 31 37.64 8.61 -31.71
C GLY A 31 38.31 9.81 -31.01
N GLU A 32 37.87 11.04 -31.31
CA GLU A 32 38.23 12.22 -30.51
C GLU A 32 37.51 12.13 -29.15
N LEU A 33 38.21 12.32 -28.04
CA LEU A 33 37.67 12.36 -26.69
C LEU A 33 37.89 13.75 -26.08
N LEU A 34 36.79 14.39 -25.68
CA LEU A 34 36.78 15.61 -24.89
C LEU A 34 36.34 15.31 -23.47
N ILE A 35 36.99 15.96 -22.50
CA ILE A 35 36.58 15.96 -21.11
C ILE A 35 36.23 17.38 -20.71
N TRP A 36 35.08 17.53 -20.06
CA TRP A 36 34.46 18.77 -19.66
C TRP A 36 34.40 18.79 -18.13
N ASP A 37 35.07 19.75 -17.49
CA ASP A 37 35.03 19.92 -16.04
C ASP A 37 33.93 20.94 -15.66
N THR A 38 33.08 20.63 -14.68
CA THR A 38 32.17 21.63 -14.08
C THR A 38 32.90 22.48 -13.05
N ILE A 39 32.69 23.80 -13.09
CA ILE A 39 32.99 24.70 -11.96
C ILE A 39 31.74 25.50 -11.57
N SER A 40 31.44 25.45 -10.27
CA SER A 40 30.46 26.24 -9.49
C SER A 40 28.96 26.11 -9.81
N ALA A 41 28.19 26.15 -8.71
CA ALA A 41 26.73 26.25 -8.67
C ALA A 41 26.17 27.52 -9.36
N ASP A 42 26.99 28.55 -9.57
CA ASP A 42 26.59 29.80 -10.25
C ASP A 42 26.45 29.66 -11.77
N GLY A 43 26.78 28.49 -12.33
CA GLY A 43 26.33 28.10 -13.65
C GLY A 43 26.96 28.88 -14.81
N GLN A 44 28.26 29.18 -14.78
CA GLN A 44 29.01 29.60 -15.97
C GLN A 44 30.01 28.53 -16.42
N GLN A 45 29.86 28.15 -17.69
CA GLN A 45 30.76 27.38 -18.57
C GLN A 45 31.60 26.20 -18.00
N LEU A 46 31.18 24.96 -18.33
CA LEU A 46 32.10 23.85 -18.59
C LEU A 46 33.16 24.33 -19.61
N TYR A 47 34.43 24.27 -19.26
CA TYR A 47 35.50 24.36 -20.25
C TYR A 47 35.94 22.94 -20.63
N VAL A 48 36.43 22.78 -21.85
CA VAL A 48 37.12 21.55 -22.28
C VAL A 48 38.44 21.49 -21.50
N SER A 49 38.51 20.63 -20.48
CA SER A 49 39.71 20.44 -19.66
C SER A 49 40.78 19.66 -20.40
N ARG A 50 40.38 18.77 -21.33
CA ARG A 50 41.30 18.17 -22.31
C ARG A 50 40.62 17.73 -23.60
N LYS A 51 41.37 17.83 -24.70
CA LYS A 51 41.11 17.24 -26.01
C LYS A 51 42.20 16.21 -26.31
N MET A 52 41.82 15.01 -26.74
CA MET A 52 42.74 13.94 -27.13
C MET A 52 42.12 13.06 -28.22
N ALA A 53 42.95 12.38 -29.02
CA ALA A 53 42.50 11.32 -29.91
C ALA A 53 43.07 9.99 -29.39
N LEU A 54 42.22 8.96 -29.27
CA LEU A 54 42.66 7.63 -28.85
C LEU A 54 42.97 6.75 -30.06
N GLU A 55 43.99 5.92 -29.95
CA GLU A 55 44.30 4.92 -30.99
C GLU A 55 43.32 3.74 -30.93
N GLY A 56 42.97 3.18 -32.08
CA GLY A 56 42.13 1.97 -32.17
C GLY A 56 40.64 2.20 -32.40
N GLY A 57 40.25 3.39 -32.87
CA GLY A 57 38.89 3.68 -33.35
C GLY A 57 37.92 4.17 -32.28
N GLN A 58 36.63 3.94 -32.50
CA GLN A 58 35.55 4.42 -31.64
C GLN A 58 35.62 3.81 -30.23
N ILE A 59 35.27 4.63 -29.22
CA ILE A 59 35.21 4.20 -27.82
C ILE A 59 33.91 3.44 -27.60
N ARG A 60 33.99 2.14 -27.31
CA ARG A 60 32.82 1.29 -27.02
C ARG A 60 32.23 1.52 -25.63
N THR A 61 33.05 1.87 -24.65
CA THR A 61 32.59 2.16 -23.28
C THR A 61 33.55 3.04 -22.49
N ILE A 62 33.01 3.81 -21.55
CA ILE A 62 33.74 4.60 -20.56
C ILE A 62 33.25 4.18 -19.17
N ALA A 63 34.14 3.64 -18.35
CA ALA A 63 33.88 3.24 -16.98
C ALA A 63 34.68 4.13 -16.02
N TRP A 64 33.99 5.05 -15.34
CA TRP A 64 34.57 5.93 -14.31
C TRP A 64 35.03 5.12 -13.10
N ALA A 65 36.21 5.45 -12.54
CA ALA A 65 36.70 4.79 -11.34
C ALA A 65 35.98 5.29 -10.07
N PRO A 66 36.08 4.57 -8.94
CA PRO A 66 35.66 5.05 -7.61
C PRO A 66 36.49 6.20 -7.02
N THR A 67 37.21 6.94 -7.87
CA THR A 67 38.06 8.07 -7.49
C THR A 67 37.77 9.24 -8.45
N GLU A 68 37.75 10.47 -7.93
CA GLU A 68 37.59 11.70 -8.73
C GLU A 68 38.79 12.00 -9.67
N ALA A 69 39.65 11.02 -9.94
CA ALA A 69 40.89 11.19 -10.68
C ALA A 69 41.15 10.10 -11.72
N GLU A 70 40.30 9.08 -11.88
CA GLU A 70 40.53 8.03 -12.87
C GLU A 70 39.27 7.59 -13.64
N PHE A 71 39.44 7.18 -14.89
CA PHE A 71 38.45 6.41 -15.63
C PHE A 71 39.13 5.50 -16.65
N ILE A 72 38.35 4.57 -17.20
CA ILE A 72 38.80 3.62 -18.22
C ILE A 72 38.00 3.88 -19.49
N ALA A 73 38.69 4.10 -20.60
CA ALA A 73 38.09 4.16 -21.93
C ALA A 73 38.53 2.95 -22.75
N ALA A 74 37.58 2.22 -23.31
CA ALA A 74 37.86 1.04 -24.13
C ALA A 74 37.42 1.27 -25.58
N THR A 75 38.35 1.14 -26.52
CA THR A 75 38.08 1.11 -27.96
C THR A 75 37.86 -0.34 -28.42
N GLU A 76 37.74 -0.58 -29.72
CA GLU A 76 37.59 -1.94 -30.25
C GLU A 76 38.84 -2.82 -30.05
N THR A 77 40.02 -2.18 -29.96
CA THR A 77 41.32 -2.87 -29.98
C THR A 77 42.21 -2.59 -28.76
N LYS A 78 41.92 -1.56 -27.96
CA LYS A 78 42.76 -1.12 -26.84
C LYS A 78 41.91 -0.64 -25.66
N VAL A 79 42.44 -0.80 -24.46
CA VAL A 79 41.84 -0.25 -23.23
C VAL A 79 42.83 0.70 -22.57
N PHE A 80 42.39 1.94 -22.36
CA PHE A 80 43.17 3.05 -21.84
C PHE A 80 42.71 3.38 -20.42
N ARG A 81 43.64 3.34 -19.45
CA ARG A 81 43.45 3.93 -18.14
C ARG A 81 43.82 5.41 -18.23
N MET A 82 42.88 6.28 -17.87
CA MET A 82 43.05 7.73 -17.88
C MET A 82 43.17 8.23 -16.45
N GLN A 83 44.19 9.04 -16.16
CA GLN A 83 44.47 9.59 -14.84
C GLN A 83 44.51 11.12 -14.88
N TYR A 84 43.83 11.77 -13.94
CA TYR A 84 43.82 13.22 -13.77
C TYR A 84 45.04 13.65 -12.96
N ASN A 85 46.00 14.27 -13.62
CA ASN A 85 47.16 14.83 -12.95
C ASN A 85 46.79 16.18 -12.32
N THR A 86 46.61 16.19 -10.99
CA THR A 86 46.23 17.36 -10.20
C THR A 86 47.27 18.50 -10.24
N ARG A 87 48.54 18.21 -10.58
CA ARG A 87 49.60 19.24 -10.70
C ARG A 87 49.57 19.94 -12.06
N THR A 88 49.19 19.24 -13.12
CA THR A 88 49.11 19.81 -14.48
C THR A 88 47.68 20.12 -14.92
N LEU A 89 46.68 19.83 -14.08
CA LEU A 89 45.24 19.95 -14.35
C LEU A 89 44.82 19.30 -15.67
N GLN A 90 45.40 18.12 -15.97
CA GLN A 90 45.22 17.45 -17.27
C GLN A 90 45.12 15.94 -17.15
N TRP A 91 44.27 15.34 -17.99
CA TRP A 91 44.00 13.90 -18.08
C TRP A 91 45.02 13.16 -18.95
N LEU A 92 45.99 12.50 -18.33
CA LEU A 92 47.03 11.73 -19.04
C LEU A 92 46.60 10.25 -19.19
N PRO A 93 46.88 9.58 -20.32
CA PRO A 93 46.85 8.12 -20.35
C PRO A 93 47.95 7.58 -19.42
N GLY A 94 47.63 6.59 -18.60
CA GLY A 94 48.61 5.86 -17.79
C GLY A 94 49.32 4.80 -18.63
N ASP A 95 50.62 4.61 -18.42
CA ASP A 95 51.51 3.80 -19.27
C ASP A 95 51.24 2.27 -19.26
N SER A 96 50.20 1.80 -18.55
CA SER A 96 49.85 0.38 -18.44
C SER A 96 48.89 -0.08 -19.56
N HIS A 97 49.46 -0.51 -20.70
CA HIS A 97 48.70 -1.14 -21.79
C HIS A 97 48.16 -2.51 -21.36
N MET A 98 46.84 -2.64 -21.16
CA MET A 98 46.21 -3.91 -20.76
C MET A 98 46.04 -4.88 -21.95
N SER A 99 47.15 -5.49 -22.39
CA SER A 99 47.25 -6.42 -23.53
C SER A 99 46.56 -7.78 -23.38
N HIS A 100 45.73 -7.98 -22.35
CA HIS A 100 45.10 -9.26 -22.02
C HIS A 100 43.57 -9.18 -21.87
N LEU A 101 42.96 -8.07 -22.30
CA LEU A 101 41.51 -7.84 -22.29
C LEU A 101 40.84 -8.36 -23.57
N ASP A 102 41.17 -9.58 -24.00
CA ASP A 102 40.71 -10.11 -25.29
C ASP A 102 39.26 -10.59 -25.24
N THR A 103 38.37 -9.79 -25.86
CA THR A 103 36.93 -10.01 -26.06
C THR A 103 36.06 -9.91 -24.80
N PHE A 104 35.54 -8.70 -24.55
CA PHE A 104 34.51 -8.41 -23.54
C PHE A 104 33.28 -7.73 -24.19
N ASP A 105 32.11 -7.91 -23.62
CA ASP A 105 30.87 -7.22 -24.02
C ASP A 105 30.61 -5.98 -23.14
N ARG A 106 31.02 -6.05 -21.85
CA ARG A 106 30.87 -4.99 -20.85
C ARG A 106 32.11 -4.88 -19.96
N ILE A 107 32.37 -3.67 -19.46
CA ILE A 107 33.39 -3.37 -18.43
C ILE A 107 32.69 -2.67 -17.26
N PHE A 108 33.05 -3.04 -16.04
CA PHE A 108 32.56 -2.47 -14.79
C PHE A 108 33.70 -2.07 -13.87
N THR A 109 33.45 -1.06 -13.04
CA THR A 109 34.40 -0.48 -12.07
C THR A 109 33.70 -0.33 -10.72
N PHE A 110 34.30 -0.87 -9.65
CA PHE A 110 33.75 -0.84 -8.30
C PHE A 110 34.87 -0.77 -7.25
N PRO A 111 34.65 -0.18 -6.06
CA PRO A 111 35.69 -0.04 -5.04
C PRO A 111 36.19 -1.41 -4.54
N ALA A 112 37.41 -1.43 -3.99
CA ALA A 112 37.96 -2.60 -3.33
C ALA A 112 37.89 -2.55 -1.80
N ASP A 113 37.45 -1.42 -1.24
CA ASP A 113 37.30 -1.17 0.20
C ASP A 113 35.83 -1.37 0.62
N PRO A 114 35.55 -1.88 1.83
CA PRO A 114 34.18 -2.08 2.33
C PRO A 114 33.44 -0.77 2.61
N VAL A 115 32.11 -0.89 2.73
CA VAL A 115 31.13 0.22 2.74
C VAL A 115 31.46 1.31 3.75
N ASP A 116 31.80 0.93 4.98
CA ASP A 116 32.05 1.87 6.09
C ASP A 116 33.28 2.75 5.86
N GLU A 117 34.25 2.29 5.07
CA GLU A 117 35.42 3.08 4.67
C GLU A 117 35.17 4.00 3.47
N LEU A 118 34.05 3.82 2.73
CA LEU A 118 33.77 4.60 1.52
C LEU A 118 33.49 6.09 1.80
N ALA A 119 33.20 6.48 3.03
CA ALA A 119 32.91 7.87 3.41
C ALA A 119 34.15 8.81 3.40
N GLU A 120 35.37 8.33 3.64
CA GLU A 120 36.57 9.18 3.75
C GLU A 120 37.33 9.35 2.43
N PHE A 121 37.23 10.51 1.76
CA PHE A 121 37.95 10.77 0.50
C PHE A 121 39.46 10.47 0.58
N LYS A 122 39.90 9.42 -0.12
CA LYS A 122 41.31 9.04 -0.30
C LYS A 122 41.63 9.15 -1.80
N PRO A 123 42.63 9.94 -2.24
CA PRO A 123 42.89 10.18 -3.68
C PRO A 123 43.41 8.96 -4.44
N THR A 124 43.89 7.93 -3.74
CA THR A 124 44.47 6.71 -4.32
C THR A 124 43.82 5.45 -3.71
N ARG A 125 42.48 5.38 -3.71
CA ARG A 125 41.76 4.16 -3.30
C ARG A 125 42.02 3.01 -4.27
N PRO A 126 42.17 1.76 -3.78
CA PRO A 126 42.15 0.60 -4.64
C PRO A 126 40.74 0.36 -5.19
N TYR A 127 40.67 -0.10 -6.43
CA TYR A 127 39.40 -0.47 -7.06
C TYR A 127 39.58 -1.68 -7.98
N TYR A 128 38.47 -2.35 -8.27
CA TYR A 128 38.44 -3.47 -9.19
C TYR A 128 37.88 -3.04 -10.55
N ILE A 129 38.45 -3.62 -11.60
CA ILE A 129 37.96 -3.58 -12.98
C ILE A 129 37.48 -4.99 -13.29
N SER A 130 36.23 -5.16 -13.72
CA SER A 130 35.74 -6.47 -14.18
C SER A 130 35.20 -6.39 -15.60
N THR A 131 35.53 -7.37 -16.43
CA THR A 131 34.90 -7.57 -17.73
C THR A 131 33.90 -8.71 -17.70
N PHE A 132 32.88 -8.65 -18.56
CA PHE A 132 31.87 -9.69 -18.71
C PHE A 132 31.65 -10.05 -20.18
N LYS A 133 31.37 -11.33 -20.44
CA LYS A 133 31.07 -11.88 -21.77
C LYS A 133 29.79 -12.71 -21.76
N ASN A 134 28.74 -12.18 -22.40
CA ASN A 134 27.36 -12.66 -22.38
C ASN A 134 27.23 -14.16 -22.73
N ASP A 135 27.85 -14.58 -23.84
CA ASP A 135 27.73 -15.96 -24.36
C ASP A 135 28.33 -17.02 -23.43
N SER A 136 29.23 -16.64 -22.52
CA SER A 136 30.01 -17.58 -21.70
C SER A 136 29.83 -17.41 -20.20
N GLY A 137 29.18 -16.32 -19.75
CA GLY A 137 29.10 -15.97 -18.33
C GLY A 137 30.46 -15.73 -17.66
N ARG A 138 31.55 -15.61 -18.44
CA ARG A 138 32.91 -15.47 -17.93
C ARG A 138 33.16 -14.04 -17.47
N ILE A 139 33.73 -13.93 -16.28
CA ILE A 139 34.20 -12.69 -15.68
C ILE A 139 35.72 -12.77 -15.53
N GLN A 140 36.39 -11.65 -15.80
CA GLN A 140 37.79 -11.48 -15.44
C GLN A 140 37.91 -10.20 -14.63
N THR A 141 38.67 -10.25 -13.53
CA THR A 141 38.78 -9.12 -12.59
C THR A 141 40.23 -8.77 -12.30
N TRP A 142 40.53 -7.47 -12.38
CA TRP A 142 41.84 -6.89 -12.06
C TRP A 142 41.70 -5.90 -10.90
N ARG A 143 42.69 -5.83 -10.02
CA ARG A 143 42.80 -4.82 -8.95
C ARG A 143 43.74 -3.72 -9.39
N VAL A 144 43.33 -2.48 -9.18
CA VAL A 144 44.14 -1.29 -9.39
C VAL A 144 44.58 -0.74 -8.05
N SER A 145 45.89 -0.64 -7.82
CA SER A 145 46.46 -0.29 -6.51
C SER A 145 47.17 1.07 -6.56
N GLY A 146 46.40 2.15 -6.62
CA GLY A 146 46.78 3.53 -6.25
C GLY A 146 47.90 4.25 -7.04
N SER A 147 48.69 3.57 -7.87
CA SER A 147 49.83 4.14 -8.60
C SER A 147 49.96 3.58 -10.03
N ALA A 148 50.87 4.16 -10.81
CA ALA A 148 50.91 4.05 -12.27
C ALA A 148 51.24 2.67 -12.85
N SER A 149 51.74 1.72 -12.04
CA SER A 149 52.23 0.41 -12.51
C SER A 149 51.57 -0.82 -11.85
N CYS A 150 50.63 -0.64 -10.92
CA CYS A 150 50.02 -1.75 -10.20
C CYS A 150 48.57 -2.00 -10.65
N ILE A 151 48.44 -2.75 -11.75
CA ILE A 151 47.20 -3.43 -12.16
C ILE A 151 47.49 -4.93 -12.11
N GLU A 152 46.93 -5.62 -11.12
CA GLU A 152 47.13 -7.05 -10.92
C GLU A 152 45.90 -7.83 -11.37
N HIS A 153 46.08 -8.92 -12.11
CA HIS A 153 45.00 -9.86 -12.40
C HIS A 153 44.68 -10.62 -11.11
N VAL A 154 43.43 -10.55 -10.66
CA VAL A 154 42.99 -11.16 -9.39
C VAL A 154 42.34 -12.50 -9.66
N ASP A 155 41.40 -12.53 -10.61
CA ASP A 155 40.57 -13.72 -10.82
C ASP A 155 40.02 -13.85 -12.24
N SER A 156 39.64 -15.06 -12.60
CA SER A 156 38.92 -15.39 -13.83
C SER A 156 37.91 -16.48 -13.55
N THR A 157 36.73 -16.05 -13.12
CA THR A 157 35.59 -16.89 -12.74
C THR A 157 34.57 -17.00 -13.87
N SER A 158 33.69 -17.99 -13.76
CA SER A 158 32.44 -18.07 -14.51
C SER A 158 31.29 -18.00 -13.53
N LEU A 159 30.23 -17.26 -13.83
CA LEU A 159 29.06 -17.20 -12.97
C LEU A 159 28.51 -18.62 -12.70
N PRO A 160 28.05 -18.93 -11.47
CA PRO A 160 27.70 -20.29 -11.03
C PRO A 160 26.40 -20.88 -11.63
N SER A 161 26.04 -20.53 -12.87
CA SER A 161 24.86 -21.08 -13.59
C SER A 161 25.20 -21.46 -15.04
N PRO A 162 24.91 -22.68 -15.50
CA PRO A 162 25.12 -23.09 -16.88
C PRO A 162 23.99 -22.58 -17.78
N GLY A 163 24.10 -21.33 -18.24
CA GLY A 163 23.13 -20.70 -19.13
C GLY A 163 23.74 -19.55 -19.92
N ARG A 164 23.25 -19.35 -21.15
CA ARG A 164 23.58 -18.16 -21.95
C ARG A 164 22.87 -16.96 -21.33
N PHE A 165 23.57 -15.85 -21.14
CA PHE A 165 22.95 -14.61 -20.70
C PHE A 165 22.65 -13.74 -21.93
N ASP A 166 21.37 -13.49 -22.22
CA ASP A 166 20.98 -12.71 -23.40
C ASP A 166 21.34 -11.23 -23.24
N MET A 167 21.29 -10.72 -22.00
CA MET A 167 21.58 -9.32 -21.69
C MET A 167 22.27 -9.14 -20.34
N ALA A 168 23.21 -8.20 -20.27
CA ALA A 168 23.85 -7.75 -19.03
C ALA A 168 24.00 -6.22 -18.99
N SER A 169 23.73 -5.63 -17.82
CA SER A 169 23.87 -4.21 -17.51
C SER A 169 24.56 -4.00 -16.17
N ARG A 170 25.30 -2.89 -16.04
CA ARG A 170 25.70 -2.36 -14.74
C ARG A 170 24.44 -2.00 -13.95
N VAL A 171 24.45 -2.20 -12.63
CA VAL A 171 23.47 -1.56 -11.74
C VAL A 171 23.76 -0.06 -11.72
N MET A 172 22.76 0.75 -12.05
CA MET A 172 22.89 2.21 -12.06
C MET A 172 22.97 2.72 -10.61
N PRO A 173 24.08 3.37 -10.18
CA PRO A 173 24.15 4.02 -8.89
C PRO A 173 23.20 5.22 -8.91
N VAL A 174 22.19 5.20 -8.04
CA VAL A 174 21.09 6.17 -8.06
C VAL A 174 21.00 6.92 -6.74
N ALA A 175 21.32 6.31 -5.59
CA ALA A 175 21.36 7.00 -4.28
C ALA A 175 22.77 7.25 -3.68
N HIS A 176 23.80 6.54 -4.15
CA HIS A 176 25.20 6.75 -3.79
C HIS A 176 26.07 6.32 -4.99
N PRO A 177 27.12 7.08 -5.38
CA PRO A 177 27.85 6.85 -6.63
C PRO A 177 28.57 5.49 -6.69
N PHE A 178 28.87 4.91 -5.52
CA PHE A 178 29.38 3.55 -5.39
C PHE A 178 28.55 2.81 -4.34
N PHE A 179 27.73 1.88 -4.80
CA PHE A 179 27.13 0.89 -3.93
C PHE A 179 28.12 -0.21 -3.58
N THR A 180 27.72 -0.96 -2.57
CA THR A 180 28.43 -2.04 -1.91
C THR A 180 28.84 -3.15 -2.88
N HIS A 181 29.61 -4.11 -2.37
CA HIS A 181 29.95 -5.30 -3.12
C HIS A 181 28.72 -6.15 -3.53
N ASP A 182 27.53 -5.92 -2.98
CA ASP A 182 26.40 -6.84 -3.09
C ASP A 182 25.55 -6.72 -4.36
N ASN A 183 25.56 -5.58 -5.07
CA ASN A 183 24.70 -5.37 -6.25
C ASN A 183 25.42 -4.60 -7.39
N ILE A 184 26.25 -5.31 -8.16
CA ILE A 184 27.15 -4.71 -9.20
C ILE A 184 26.56 -4.83 -10.61
N MET A 185 26.01 -6.00 -10.96
CA MET A 185 25.56 -6.34 -12.32
C MET A 185 24.19 -6.99 -12.32
N ALA A 186 23.34 -6.60 -13.26
CA ALA A 186 22.08 -7.26 -13.58
C ALA A 186 22.20 -8.04 -14.88
N THR A 187 21.79 -9.31 -14.88
CA THR A 187 21.75 -10.19 -16.07
C THR A 187 20.35 -10.74 -16.28
N PHE A 188 19.95 -10.97 -17.53
CA PHE A 188 18.68 -11.62 -17.86
C PHE A 188 18.86 -12.82 -18.79
N ASP A 189 18.09 -13.85 -18.49
CA ASP A 189 17.94 -15.09 -19.24
C ASP A 189 16.53 -15.10 -19.82
N ALA A 190 16.41 -14.83 -21.12
CA ALA A 190 15.12 -14.74 -21.81
C ALA A 190 14.45 -16.10 -21.99
N THR A 191 15.23 -17.19 -21.95
CA THR A 191 14.72 -18.56 -22.10
C THR A 191 13.97 -19.03 -20.86
N ASN A 192 14.46 -18.67 -19.67
CA ASN A 192 13.84 -19.01 -18.39
C ASN A 192 13.03 -17.86 -17.77
N GLY A 193 13.10 -16.66 -18.37
CA GLY A 193 12.49 -15.44 -17.83
C GLY A 193 13.10 -15.06 -16.48
N GLU A 194 14.42 -15.16 -16.31
CA GLU A 194 15.06 -14.91 -15.01
C GLU A 194 15.97 -13.68 -15.03
N LEU A 195 15.64 -12.69 -14.21
CA LEU A 195 16.50 -11.55 -13.87
C LEU A 195 17.32 -11.92 -12.62
N ARG A 196 18.65 -11.86 -12.73
CA ARG A 196 19.59 -12.15 -11.64
C ARG A 196 20.46 -10.93 -11.38
N ILE A 197 20.58 -10.53 -10.12
CA ILE A 197 21.45 -9.45 -9.65
C ILE A 197 22.65 -10.09 -8.97
N TRP A 198 23.84 -9.67 -9.34
CA TRP A 198 25.10 -10.27 -8.94
C TRP A 198 25.91 -9.30 -8.08
N GLY A 199 26.33 -9.82 -6.93
CA GLY A 199 27.32 -9.23 -6.05
C GLY A 199 28.63 -10.00 -6.11
N ILE A 200 29.60 -9.52 -5.34
CA ILE A 200 30.92 -10.10 -5.17
C ILE A 200 31.19 -10.20 -3.67
N ARG A 201 31.92 -11.21 -3.20
CA ARG A 201 32.40 -11.28 -1.81
C ARG A 201 33.92 -11.34 -1.81
N ALA A 202 34.52 -10.46 -1.01
CA ALA A 202 35.96 -10.45 -0.79
C ALA A 202 36.34 -11.64 0.10
N SER A 203 36.82 -12.71 -0.51
CA SER A 203 37.46 -13.83 0.18
C SER A 203 38.93 -13.94 -0.25
N SER A 204 39.57 -15.11 -0.07
CA SER A 204 40.89 -15.39 -0.68
C SER A 204 40.86 -15.40 -2.22
N LYS A 205 39.66 -15.49 -2.81
CA LYS A 205 39.34 -15.25 -4.22
C LYS A 205 38.10 -14.35 -4.33
N LEU A 206 37.84 -13.81 -5.53
CA LEU A 206 36.68 -12.95 -5.75
C LEU A 206 35.47 -13.79 -6.12
N ASP A 207 34.66 -14.13 -5.12
CA ASP A 207 33.49 -14.99 -5.29
C ASP A 207 32.28 -14.18 -5.78
N TRP A 208 31.75 -14.53 -6.94
CA TRP A 208 30.58 -13.86 -7.54
C TRP A 208 29.31 -14.61 -7.17
N PHE A 209 28.48 -13.98 -6.33
CA PHE A 209 27.25 -14.58 -5.82
C PHE A 209 26.01 -13.93 -6.43
N CYS A 210 24.94 -14.72 -6.62
CA CYS A 210 23.64 -14.19 -7.00
C CYS A 210 23.00 -13.58 -5.75
N SER A 211 22.98 -12.25 -5.67
CA SER A 211 22.38 -11.48 -4.58
C SER A 211 20.85 -11.58 -4.64
N LYS A 212 20.26 -11.34 -5.82
CA LYS A 212 18.80 -11.34 -6.02
C LYS A 212 18.42 -12.15 -7.24
N LYS A 213 17.29 -12.84 -7.18
CA LYS A 213 16.74 -13.62 -8.30
C LYS A 213 15.23 -13.36 -8.42
N HIS A 214 14.84 -12.71 -9.51
CA HIS A 214 13.44 -12.47 -9.85
C HIS A 214 13.08 -13.28 -11.09
N ARG A 215 11.97 -14.01 -11.02
CA ARG A 215 11.36 -14.62 -12.21
C ARG A 215 10.36 -13.63 -12.81
N LEU A 216 10.39 -13.50 -14.12
CA LEU A 216 9.62 -12.59 -14.96
C LEU A 216 8.99 -13.39 -16.10
N PRO A 217 8.04 -12.82 -16.86
CA PRO A 217 7.59 -13.43 -18.11
C PRO A 217 8.76 -13.63 -19.09
N CYS A 218 8.69 -14.68 -19.93
CA CYS A 218 9.64 -14.85 -21.03
C CYS A 218 9.41 -13.73 -22.04
N MET A 219 10.41 -12.87 -22.25
CA MET A 219 10.32 -11.65 -23.06
C MET A 219 11.52 -11.55 -23.99
N ASN A 220 11.32 -11.04 -25.21
CA ASN A 220 12.42 -10.74 -26.13
C ASN A 220 13.08 -9.41 -25.75
N VAL A 221 13.99 -9.46 -24.77
CA VAL A 221 14.59 -8.27 -24.14
C VAL A 221 15.77 -7.74 -24.95
N ILE A 222 15.74 -6.44 -25.26
CA ILE A 222 16.80 -5.74 -26.00
C ILE A 222 17.64 -4.81 -25.12
N MET A 223 17.12 -4.37 -23.97
CA MET A 223 17.83 -3.50 -23.04
C MET A 223 17.31 -3.67 -21.62
N ILE A 224 18.21 -3.57 -20.64
CA ILE A 224 17.89 -3.54 -19.21
C ILE A 224 18.63 -2.38 -18.56
N ARG A 225 17.93 -1.67 -17.67
CA ARG A 225 18.49 -0.64 -16.78
C ARG A 225 17.92 -0.85 -15.38
N TYR A 226 18.66 -1.61 -14.57
CA TYR A 226 18.40 -1.82 -13.13
C TYR A 226 19.06 -0.69 -12.33
N ASN A 227 18.42 -0.19 -11.28
CA ASN A 227 18.98 0.84 -10.40
C ASN A 227 19.21 0.33 -8.96
N SER A 228 19.92 1.12 -8.16
CA SER A 228 20.26 0.79 -6.77
C SER A 228 19.09 0.85 -5.77
N ILE A 229 17.84 0.99 -6.22
CA ILE A 229 16.63 0.96 -5.38
C ILE A 229 15.60 -0.04 -5.92
N ASP A 230 16.09 -1.12 -6.53
CA ASP A 230 15.31 -2.25 -7.03
C ASP A 230 14.18 -1.92 -8.03
N LYS A 231 14.37 -0.85 -8.82
CA LYS A 231 13.57 -0.60 -10.02
C LYS A 231 14.37 -0.98 -11.29
N ALA A 232 13.71 -1.65 -12.22
CA ALA A 232 14.26 -1.98 -13.52
C ALA A 232 13.37 -1.47 -14.65
N ALA A 233 13.97 -0.77 -15.62
CA ALA A 233 13.35 -0.55 -16.92
C ALA A 233 13.88 -1.64 -17.87
N ILE A 234 12.97 -2.47 -18.40
CA ILE A 234 13.28 -3.54 -19.34
C ILE A 234 12.58 -3.23 -20.65
N VAL A 235 13.34 -3.17 -21.74
CA VAL A 235 12.79 -2.95 -23.09
C VAL A 235 12.64 -4.30 -23.76
N SER A 236 11.42 -4.63 -24.16
CA SER A 236 11.08 -5.85 -24.89
C SER A 236 10.51 -5.53 -26.26
N THR A 237 10.76 -6.40 -27.23
CA THR A 237 10.10 -6.35 -28.54
C THR A 237 8.88 -7.26 -28.53
N GLU A 238 7.71 -6.71 -28.81
CA GLU A 238 6.44 -7.43 -28.89
C GLU A 238 6.31 -8.19 -30.25
N PRO A 239 5.35 -9.14 -30.41
CA PRO A 239 5.20 -9.92 -31.63
C PRO A 239 4.91 -9.12 -32.91
N ASP A 240 4.42 -7.89 -32.78
CA ASP A 240 4.20 -6.94 -33.88
C ASP A 240 5.48 -6.19 -34.30
N GLY A 241 6.57 -6.33 -33.55
CA GLY A 241 7.85 -5.64 -33.77
C GLY A 241 7.96 -4.28 -33.06
N SER A 242 6.93 -3.84 -32.32
CA SER A 242 6.97 -2.64 -31.49
C SER A 242 7.87 -2.84 -30.26
N GLN A 243 8.43 -1.76 -29.73
CA GLN A 243 9.30 -1.80 -28.55
C GLN A 243 8.59 -1.19 -27.34
N VAL A 244 8.29 -2.02 -26.35
CA VAL A 244 7.62 -1.61 -25.11
C VAL A 244 8.63 -1.57 -23.97
N ILE A 245 8.59 -0.49 -23.18
CA ILE A 245 9.39 -0.36 -21.97
C ILE A 245 8.51 -0.80 -20.81
N THR A 246 8.85 -1.94 -20.23
CA THR A 246 8.19 -2.49 -19.05
C THR A 246 9.02 -2.12 -17.81
N ILE A 247 8.40 -1.38 -16.89
CA ILE A 247 9.00 -0.98 -15.63
C ILE A 247 8.61 -2.01 -14.57
N TRP A 248 9.60 -2.47 -13.83
CA TRP A 248 9.46 -3.41 -12.73
C TRP A 248 9.94 -2.72 -11.46
N ILE A 249 9.15 -2.78 -10.40
CA ILE A 249 9.52 -2.37 -9.05
C ILE A 249 9.49 -3.64 -8.22
N PHE A 250 10.66 -4.12 -7.80
CA PHE A 250 10.75 -5.36 -7.03
C PHE A 250 10.48 -5.14 -5.53
N SER A 251 10.51 -3.88 -5.09
CA SER A 251 10.27 -3.41 -3.72
C SER A 251 8.79 -3.34 -3.31
N SER A 252 8.00 -4.40 -3.48
CA SER A 252 6.53 -4.33 -3.22
C SER A 252 5.89 -5.63 -2.75
N ALA A 253 5.38 -5.62 -1.51
CA ALA A 253 4.77 -6.74 -0.80
C ALA A 253 3.27 -6.98 -1.08
N SER A 254 2.83 -6.91 -2.35
CA SER A 254 1.53 -7.51 -2.71
C SER A 254 1.73 -9.01 -2.99
N ARG A 255 0.84 -9.89 -2.48
CA ARG A 255 0.81 -11.29 -2.94
C ARG A 255 0.53 -11.40 -4.45
N ALA A 256 -0.02 -10.33 -5.05
CA ALA A 256 -0.20 -10.17 -6.49
C ALA A 256 1.08 -9.82 -7.28
N SER A 257 2.19 -9.37 -6.66
CA SER A 257 3.45 -9.04 -7.38
C SER A 257 4.25 -10.26 -7.84
N HIS A 258 3.58 -11.40 -8.00
CA HIS A 258 4.00 -12.40 -8.96
C HIS A 258 3.76 -11.88 -10.39
N TYR A 259 4.83 -11.40 -11.03
CA TYR A 259 4.93 -11.17 -12.48
C TYR A 259 4.16 -9.98 -13.09
N LEU A 260 3.55 -9.09 -12.29
CA LEU A 260 2.92 -7.88 -12.80
C LEU A 260 3.91 -6.69 -12.86
N PRO A 261 3.95 -5.92 -13.97
CA PRO A 261 4.87 -4.81 -14.13
C PRO A 261 4.31 -3.50 -13.54
N ALA A 262 5.13 -2.82 -12.75
CA ALA A 262 4.85 -1.51 -12.14
C ALA A 262 4.77 -0.32 -13.12
N GLY A 263 4.80 -0.60 -14.42
CA GLY A 263 4.55 0.38 -15.47
C GLY A 263 4.78 -0.21 -16.86
N ARG A 264 4.06 0.32 -17.85
CA ARG A 264 4.35 0.11 -19.28
C ARG A 264 4.32 1.43 -20.03
N ILE A 265 5.42 1.75 -20.69
CA ILE A 265 5.54 2.89 -21.59
C ILE A 265 5.58 2.34 -23.02
N TYR A 266 4.61 2.74 -23.82
CA TYR A 266 4.46 2.39 -25.23
C TYR A 266 5.11 3.47 -26.11
N PRO A 267 5.59 3.12 -27.31
CA PRO A 267 6.14 4.09 -28.25
C PRO A 267 5.01 5.00 -28.77
N ARG A 268 5.37 6.21 -29.21
CA ARG A 268 4.41 7.18 -29.76
C ARG A 268 3.88 6.76 -31.14
N ASN A 269 4.75 6.13 -31.93
CA ASN A 269 4.46 5.55 -33.23
C ASN A 269 5.07 4.15 -33.27
N ASP A 270 4.45 3.20 -33.99
CA ASP A 270 4.93 1.81 -34.09
C ASP A 270 6.36 1.67 -34.65
N THR A 271 6.87 2.72 -35.31
CA THR A 271 8.22 2.80 -35.87
C THR A 271 9.28 3.35 -34.92
N ASP A 272 8.90 4.01 -33.82
CA ASP A 272 9.85 4.65 -32.89
C ASP A 272 10.54 3.60 -32.02
N ARG A 273 11.87 3.54 -32.09
CA ARG A 273 12.67 2.61 -31.28
C ARG A 273 13.36 3.32 -30.13
N VAL A 274 13.56 2.57 -29.05
CA VAL A 274 14.31 3.01 -27.87
C VAL A 274 15.81 2.92 -28.17
N ARG A 275 16.53 4.03 -27.97
CA ARG A 275 17.98 4.14 -28.15
C ARG A 275 18.74 3.97 -26.84
N GLU A 276 18.28 4.62 -25.78
CA GLU A 276 18.91 4.61 -24.46
C GLU A 276 17.86 4.91 -23.38
N ILE A 277 18.06 4.38 -22.17
CA ILE A 277 17.22 4.63 -21.01
C ILE A 277 18.12 4.97 -19.82
N ARG A 278 17.81 6.04 -19.08
CA ARG A 278 18.56 6.46 -17.89
C ARG A 278 17.63 6.73 -16.72
N TRP A 279 18.03 6.23 -15.55
CA TRP A 279 17.44 6.61 -14.27
C TRP A 279 18.15 7.83 -13.69
N HIS A 280 17.44 8.62 -12.90
CA HIS A 280 17.99 9.65 -12.04
C HIS A 280 17.22 9.69 -10.72
N LEU A 281 17.89 10.06 -9.62
CA LEU A 281 17.30 10.29 -8.29
C LEU A 281 17.39 11.77 -7.94
N THR A 282 16.30 12.34 -7.44
CA THR A 282 16.35 13.66 -6.80
C THR A 282 16.90 13.57 -5.38
N ASP A 283 17.31 14.72 -4.83
CA ASP A 283 17.68 14.87 -3.40
C ASP A 283 16.58 14.39 -2.43
N TYR A 284 15.32 14.33 -2.90
CA TYR A 284 14.15 13.84 -2.16
C TYR A 284 13.91 12.33 -2.32
N ALA A 285 14.91 11.57 -2.79
CA ALA A 285 14.85 10.15 -3.11
C ALA A 285 13.78 9.76 -4.15
N GLN A 286 13.40 10.69 -5.04
CA GLN A 286 12.41 10.43 -6.09
C GLN A 286 13.05 10.06 -7.43
N THR A 287 12.57 8.99 -8.06
CA THR A 287 13.10 8.53 -9.35
C THR A 287 12.25 8.99 -10.53
N TYR A 288 12.92 9.45 -11.58
CA TYR A 288 12.34 9.57 -12.91
C TYR A 288 13.23 8.89 -13.96
N LEU A 289 12.61 8.57 -15.09
CA LEU A 289 13.14 7.77 -16.18
C LEU A 289 13.23 8.63 -17.44
N GLY A 290 14.44 8.87 -17.94
CA GLY A 290 14.66 9.45 -19.25
C GLY A 290 14.71 8.35 -20.32
N VAL A 291 13.92 8.51 -21.37
CA VAL A 291 13.82 7.59 -22.51
C VAL A 291 14.21 8.34 -23.78
N GLN A 292 15.27 7.90 -24.46
CA GLN A 292 15.65 8.40 -25.77
C GLN A 292 14.98 7.55 -26.86
N TRP A 293 14.01 8.13 -27.56
CA TRP A 293 13.43 7.58 -28.79
C TRP A 293 14.26 8.02 -30.02
N ASP A 294 13.97 7.48 -31.21
CA ASP A 294 14.61 7.89 -32.46
C ASP A 294 14.43 9.39 -32.81
N SER A 295 13.36 10.03 -32.31
CA SER A 295 12.95 11.40 -32.68
C SER A 295 12.82 12.39 -31.52
N CYS A 296 12.84 11.95 -30.26
CA CYS A 296 12.74 12.80 -29.07
C CYS A 296 13.32 12.12 -27.82
N ILE A 297 13.59 12.91 -26.77
CA ILE A 297 13.76 12.41 -25.40
C ILE A 297 12.46 12.69 -24.65
N ASP A 298 11.91 11.68 -23.99
CA ASP A 298 10.80 11.82 -23.04
C ASP A 298 11.29 11.55 -21.61
N ILE A 299 10.75 12.28 -20.64
CA ILE A 299 11.02 12.08 -19.22
C ILE A 299 9.73 11.68 -18.53
N TYR A 300 9.75 10.52 -17.88
CA TYR A 300 8.63 9.95 -17.16
C TYR A 300 8.90 9.93 -15.66
N CYS A 301 7.95 10.39 -14.85
CA CYS A 301 7.95 10.15 -13.40
C CYS A 301 6.80 9.19 -13.02
N GLN A 302 6.90 8.61 -11.83
CA GLN A 302 5.83 7.82 -11.25
C GLN A 302 4.73 8.76 -10.72
N GLU A 303 3.46 8.39 -10.91
CA GLU A 303 2.32 9.15 -10.35
C GLU A 303 2.04 8.72 -8.89
N ARG A 304 1.43 9.60 -8.08
CA ARG A 304 0.79 9.23 -6.79
C ARG A 304 -0.50 8.47 -7.06
N SER A 305 -0.38 7.21 -7.44
CA SER A 305 -1.51 6.32 -7.69
C SER A 305 -1.21 4.90 -7.18
N LEU A 306 -2.27 4.10 -7.00
CA LEU A 306 -2.18 2.66 -6.75
C LEU A 306 -2.00 1.84 -8.04
N GLY A 307 -1.95 2.51 -9.19
CA GLY A 307 -1.80 1.89 -10.49
C GLY A 307 -0.40 2.07 -11.07
N ASP A 308 -0.14 1.33 -12.13
CA ASP A 308 1.16 1.26 -12.81
C ASP A 308 1.39 2.45 -13.77
N THR A 309 0.93 3.65 -13.40
CA THR A 309 0.90 4.84 -14.26
C THR A 309 2.18 5.69 -14.15
N TRP A 310 2.79 5.94 -15.31
CA TRP A 310 3.98 6.78 -15.46
C TRP A 310 3.65 7.99 -16.33
N LEU A 311 3.80 9.18 -15.76
CA LEU A 311 3.46 10.45 -16.40
C LEU A 311 4.66 10.99 -17.18
N CYS A 312 4.49 11.23 -18.48
CA CYS A 312 5.47 11.97 -19.28
C CYS A 312 5.42 13.46 -18.89
N VAL A 313 6.40 13.92 -18.11
CA VAL A 313 6.47 15.31 -17.62
C VAL A 313 7.13 16.27 -18.60
N LEU A 314 8.06 15.78 -19.42
CA LEU A 314 8.77 16.62 -20.40
C LEU A 314 9.07 15.82 -21.68
N THR A 315 8.88 16.47 -22.82
CA THR A 315 9.27 15.97 -24.15
C THR A 315 10.23 16.96 -24.79
N ILE A 316 11.36 16.48 -25.29
CA ILE A 316 12.39 17.25 -26.00
C ILE A 316 12.50 16.70 -27.42
N PRO A 317 11.83 17.29 -28.43
CA PRO A 317 11.89 16.83 -29.82
C PRO A 317 13.26 17.13 -30.46
N ALA A 318 13.85 16.18 -31.17
CA ALA A 318 15.11 16.40 -31.91
C ALA A 318 14.98 17.54 -32.95
N ALA A 319 13.78 17.71 -33.51
CA ALA A 319 13.45 18.78 -34.45
C ALA A 319 13.64 20.20 -33.89
N GLU A 320 13.63 20.40 -32.56
CA GLU A 320 13.90 21.68 -31.90
C GLU A 320 15.33 22.21 -32.19
N PHE A 321 16.25 21.32 -32.61
CA PHE A 321 17.68 21.60 -32.81
C PHE A 321 18.11 21.61 -34.29
N GLY A 322 17.18 21.36 -35.21
CA GLY A 322 17.38 21.47 -36.66
C GLY A 322 16.62 20.42 -37.46
N THR A 323 16.24 20.76 -38.69
CA THR A 323 15.57 19.84 -39.62
C THR A 323 16.48 18.65 -39.97
N GLY A 324 15.97 17.43 -39.77
CA GLY A 324 16.71 16.19 -40.07
C GLY A 324 17.83 15.84 -39.08
N LYS A 325 18.09 16.65 -38.05
CA LYS A 325 19.03 16.30 -36.99
C LYS A 325 18.42 15.24 -36.05
N ARG A 326 19.28 14.39 -35.50
CA ARG A 326 18.92 13.37 -34.50
C ARG A 326 19.68 13.62 -33.19
N ILE A 327 19.18 13.02 -32.12
CA ILE A 327 19.86 12.95 -30.84
C ILE A 327 20.65 11.64 -30.85
N GLU A 328 21.98 11.73 -30.72
CA GLU A 328 22.85 10.55 -30.80
C GLU A 328 22.93 9.83 -29.44
N SER A 329 23.24 10.58 -28.37
CA SER A 329 23.38 10.04 -27.01
C SER A 329 22.84 10.97 -25.94
N PHE A 330 22.34 10.38 -24.85
CA PHE A 330 21.63 11.01 -23.75
C PHE A 330 22.11 10.53 -22.35
N SER A 331 22.18 11.46 -21.39
CA SER A 331 22.45 11.24 -19.96
C SER A 331 21.83 12.37 -19.11
N PHE A 332 21.86 12.25 -17.79
CA PHE A 332 21.52 13.32 -16.83
C PHE A 332 22.77 13.93 -16.18
N THR A 333 22.66 15.15 -15.66
CA THR A 333 23.59 15.76 -14.69
C THR A 333 23.17 15.49 -13.25
N ASP A 334 24.01 15.88 -12.28
CA ASP A 334 23.70 15.88 -10.83
C ASP A 334 22.39 16.58 -10.51
N SER A 335 22.19 17.75 -11.10
CA SER A 335 21.00 18.58 -10.95
C SER A 335 19.77 18.07 -11.72
N GLY A 336 19.84 16.86 -12.30
CA GLY A 336 18.74 16.28 -13.05
C GLY A 336 18.53 16.84 -14.45
N GLY A 337 19.45 17.66 -14.95
CA GLY A 337 19.36 18.27 -16.27
C GLY A 337 19.60 17.26 -17.40
N PRO A 338 18.65 17.08 -18.34
CA PRO A 338 18.87 16.28 -19.55
C PRO A 338 20.07 16.83 -20.34
N THR A 339 21.04 15.98 -20.60
CA THR A 339 22.26 16.31 -21.34
C THR A 339 22.41 15.36 -22.51
N PHE A 340 22.44 15.90 -23.72
CA PHE A 340 22.42 15.10 -24.93
C PHE A 340 23.24 15.73 -26.06
N SER A 341 23.54 14.92 -27.07
CA SER A 341 24.32 15.31 -28.25
C SER A 341 23.44 15.44 -29.48
N VAL A 342 23.67 16.49 -30.27
CA VAL A 342 23.01 16.72 -31.56
C VAL A 342 24.08 17.12 -32.58
N GLY A 343 24.56 16.16 -33.37
CA GLY A 343 25.73 16.35 -34.23
C GLY A 343 26.98 16.67 -33.39
N GLN A 344 27.73 17.71 -33.76
CA GLN A 344 28.97 18.14 -33.08
C GLN A 344 28.72 18.78 -31.70
N GLN A 345 27.48 19.10 -31.35
CA GLN A 345 27.14 19.95 -30.20
C GLN A 345 26.60 19.12 -29.03
N MET A 346 27.11 19.36 -27.83
CA MET A 346 26.45 18.92 -26.59
C MET A 346 25.50 20.02 -26.12
N ILE A 347 24.33 19.62 -25.64
CA ILE A 347 23.28 20.50 -25.11
C ILE A 347 22.96 20.05 -23.70
N VAL A 348 23.07 20.97 -22.74
CA VAL A 348 22.53 20.79 -21.38
C VAL A 348 21.21 21.55 -21.30
N TYR A 349 20.12 20.80 -21.11
CA TYR A 349 18.76 21.31 -21.09
C TYR A 349 18.37 21.74 -19.67
N SER A 350 18.43 23.04 -19.41
CA SER A 350 18.00 23.64 -18.13
C SER A 350 16.80 24.57 -18.34
N HIS A 351 15.79 24.12 -19.09
CA HIS A 351 14.51 24.81 -19.12
C HIS A 351 13.80 24.56 -17.79
N ALA A 352 13.51 25.64 -17.06
CA ALA A 352 12.49 25.57 -16.02
C ALA A 352 11.15 25.28 -16.71
N MET A 353 10.31 24.46 -16.11
CA MET A 353 8.98 24.14 -16.65
C MET A 353 8.12 25.42 -16.74
N SER A 354 6.94 25.35 -17.35
CA SER A 354 6.01 26.50 -17.49
C SER A 354 5.80 27.30 -16.20
N ASP A 355 5.89 26.60 -15.07
CA ASP A 355 5.60 27.09 -13.72
C ASP A 355 6.87 27.52 -12.96
N GLY A 356 8.01 27.58 -13.63
CA GLY A 356 9.32 27.95 -13.05
C GLY A 356 10.05 26.83 -12.28
N LYS A 357 9.42 25.67 -12.12
CA LYS A 357 9.94 24.50 -11.39
C LYS A 357 11.00 23.72 -12.17
N ALA A 358 11.92 23.06 -11.46
CA ALA A 358 12.83 22.07 -12.05
C ALA A 358 12.14 20.71 -12.25
N ILE A 359 12.73 19.84 -13.07
CA ILE A 359 12.20 18.48 -13.34
C ILE A 359 12.10 17.67 -12.04
N GLY A 360 13.08 17.80 -11.14
CA GLY A 360 13.07 17.16 -9.83
C GLY A 360 11.93 17.63 -8.92
N ASP A 361 11.61 18.94 -8.95
CA ASP A 361 10.48 19.50 -8.20
C ASP A 361 9.15 18.96 -8.73
N VAL A 362 9.00 18.86 -10.06
CA VAL A 362 7.79 18.28 -10.67
C VAL A 362 7.68 16.79 -10.35
N ALA A 363 8.79 16.03 -10.36
CA ALA A 363 8.78 14.64 -9.92
C ALA A 363 8.38 14.51 -8.43
N TYR A 364 8.81 15.44 -7.58
CA TYR A 364 8.36 15.51 -6.19
C TYR A 364 6.89 15.91 -6.07
N ASP A 365 6.38 16.87 -6.85
CA ASP A 365 4.94 17.18 -6.86
C ASP A 365 4.10 15.95 -7.24
N GLN A 366 4.61 15.07 -8.13
CA GLN A 366 3.88 13.89 -8.62
C GLN A 366 3.99 12.66 -7.71
N HIS A 367 5.15 12.34 -7.12
CA HIS A 367 5.36 11.14 -6.27
C HIS A 367 5.75 11.42 -4.80
N GLY A 368 6.10 12.67 -4.46
CA GLY A 368 6.65 13.05 -3.16
C GLY A 368 5.63 13.10 -2.01
N GLU A 369 6.13 13.40 -0.81
CA GLU A 369 5.29 13.49 0.39
C GLU A 369 4.32 14.66 0.29
N LEU A 370 3.04 14.37 0.51
CA LEU A 370 1.97 15.36 0.64
C LEU A 370 2.12 16.15 1.94
N PRO A 371 1.82 17.45 1.95
CA PRO A 371 1.85 18.26 3.17
C PRO A 371 0.72 17.83 4.12
N TYR A 372 0.93 17.88 5.44
CA TYR A 372 -0.02 17.29 6.41
C TYR A 372 -1.42 17.93 6.39
N ILE A 373 -1.54 19.18 5.95
CA ILE A 373 -2.82 19.90 5.75
C ILE A 373 -3.57 19.40 4.49
N HIS A 374 -2.95 18.59 3.64
CA HIS A 374 -3.59 18.05 2.44
C HIS A 374 -4.85 17.26 2.80
N PRO A 375 -6.00 17.46 2.13
CA PRO A 375 -7.29 16.85 2.50
C PRO A 375 -7.25 15.33 2.62
N LEU A 376 -6.37 14.68 1.85
CA LEU A 376 -6.16 13.25 1.89
C LEU A 376 -5.54 12.82 3.23
N ILE A 377 -4.44 13.46 3.67
CA ILE A 377 -3.83 13.17 4.97
C ILE A 377 -4.81 13.48 6.10
N LEU A 378 -5.53 14.60 6.06
CA LEU A 378 -6.55 14.91 7.07
C LEU A 378 -7.69 13.88 7.08
N THR A 379 -8.16 13.44 5.91
CA THR A 379 -9.21 12.41 5.80
C THR A 379 -8.74 11.07 6.37
N GLU A 380 -7.49 10.68 6.10
CA GLU A 380 -6.92 9.46 6.66
C GLU A 380 -6.68 9.60 8.16
N LEU A 381 -6.14 10.72 8.67
CA LEU A 381 -6.00 10.95 10.12
C LEU A 381 -7.35 10.89 10.87
N MET A 382 -8.41 11.50 10.35
CA MET A 382 -9.78 11.33 10.88
C MET A 382 -10.22 9.85 10.82
N SER A 383 -9.89 9.16 9.72
CA SER A 383 -10.13 7.72 9.55
C SER A 383 -9.19 6.83 10.38
N TRP A 384 -8.19 7.37 11.07
CA TRP A 384 -7.40 6.67 12.10
C TRP A 384 -7.77 7.12 13.52
N GLY A 385 -8.83 7.92 13.67
CA GLY A 385 -9.32 8.43 14.95
C GLY A 385 -8.48 9.57 15.54
N GLN A 386 -7.50 10.09 14.80
CA GLN A 386 -6.57 11.14 15.24
C GLN A 386 -7.18 12.53 15.11
N MET A 387 -8.38 12.73 15.65
CA MET A 387 -9.12 13.99 15.57
C MET A 387 -8.35 15.16 16.19
N SER A 388 -7.67 14.94 17.33
CA SER A 388 -6.84 15.95 17.99
C SER A 388 -5.67 16.41 17.12
N ALA A 389 -5.04 15.50 16.35
CA ALA A 389 -3.97 15.86 15.43
C ALA A 389 -4.51 16.73 14.29
N VAL A 390 -5.68 16.39 13.73
CA VAL A 390 -6.35 17.19 12.69
C VAL A 390 -6.77 18.56 13.21
N GLU A 391 -7.29 18.65 14.43
CA GLU A 391 -7.61 19.92 15.08
C GLU A 391 -6.35 20.78 15.28
N SER A 392 -5.24 20.21 15.77
CA SER A 392 -3.96 20.92 15.89
C SER A 392 -3.44 21.41 14.54
N LEU A 393 -3.46 20.58 13.49
CA LEU A 393 -3.04 20.96 12.13
C LEU A 393 -3.87 22.14 11.56
N LEU A 394 -5.19 22.15 11.82
CA LEU A 394 -6.07 23.24 11.40
C LEU A 394 -5.91 24.50 12.28
N ALA A 395 -5.62 24.35 13.57
CA ALA A 395 -5.28 25.48 14.43
C ALA A 395 -3.97 26.15 13.97
N GLN A 396 -2.94 25.37 13.62
CA GLN A 396 -1.70 25.89 13.05
C GLN A 396 -1.91 26.57 11.69
N LEU A 397 -2.77 26.02 10.82
CA LEU A 397 -3.15 26.70 9.58
C LEU A 397 -3.85 28.04 9.86
N TYR A 398 -4.74 28.08 10.86
CA TYR A 398 -5.42 29.32 11.29
C TYR A 398 -4.41 30.36 11.78
N ASP A 399 -3.50 30.00 12.70
CA ASP A 399 -2.51 30.92 13.24
C ASP A 399 -1.56 31.42 12.13
N TYR A 400 -1.12 30.54 11.23
CA TYR A 400 -0.29 30.89 10.06
C TYR A 400 -0.99 31.85 9.09
N MET A 401 -2.28 31.61 8.77
CA MET A 401 -3.05 32.50 7.89
C MET A 401 -3.38 33.84 8.56
N ARG A 402 -3.49 33.89 9.89
CA ARG A 402 -3.68 35.12 10.67
C ARG A 402 -2.40 35.96 10.74
N GLU A 403 -1.26 35.34 11.01
CA GLU A 403 0.04 36.03 11.19
C GLU A 403 0.58 36.66 9.89
N LEU A 404 0.21 36.13 8.72
CA LEU A 404 0.71 36.60 7.44
C LEU A 404 0.09 37.91 6.92
N GLU A 405 -0.90 38.49 7.62
CA GLU A 405 -1.69 39.67 7.17
C GLU A 405 -1.98 39.61 5.67
N ILE A 406 -2.63 38.52 5.22
CA ILE A 406 -2.69 38.18 3.79
C ILE A 406 -3.57 39.19 3.03
N ASP A 407 -2.92 40.19 2.43
CA ASP A 407 -3.48 41.03 1.37
C ASP A 407 -4.12 40.14 0.30
N ALA A 408 -5.39 40.38 -0.01
CA ALA A 408 -6.17 39.62 -0.98
C ALA A 408 -5.47 39.60 -2.35
N GLY A 409 -4.93 38.42 -2.73
CA GLY A 409 -4.23 38.21 -3.99
C GLY A 409 -2.83 37.59 -3.88
N ARG A 410 -2.25 37.45 -2.68
CA ARG A 410 -0.99 36.70 -2.52
C ARG A 410 -1.23 35.19 -2.45
N ASN A 411 -0.36 34.45 -3.15
CA ASN A 411 -0.25 33.01 -3.10
C ASN A 411 0.42 32.58 -1.78
N VAL A 412 -0.24 31.71 -1.01
CA VAL A 412 0.20 31.33 0.35
C VAL A 412 0.94 29.99 0.30
N ALA A 413 2.16 29.92 0.84
CA ALA A 413 2.87 28.65 1.02
C ALA A 413 2.31 27.89 2.23
N LEU A 414 2.46 26.57 2.29
CA LEU A 414 2.02 25.81 3.47
C LEU A 414 3.03 25.92 4.63
N PRO A 415 2.57 25.94 5.89
CA PRO A 415 3.47 25.89 7.05
C PRO A 415 4.23 24.56 7.08
N MET A 416 5.49 24.61 7.53
CA MET A 416 6.29 23.44 7.84
C MET A 416 5.94 22.96 9.25
N ILE A 417 5.35 21.77 9.36
CA ILE A 417 4.81 21.24 10.62
C ILE A 417 5.70 20.10 11.14
N SER A 418 5.88 20.01 12.46
CA SER A 418 6.70 18.97 13.09
C SER A 418 5.97 17.63 13.20
N LEU A 419 6.66 16.53 12.88
CA LEU A 419 6.14 15.16 13.07
C LEU A 419 5.82 14.82 14.53
N GLN A 420 6.51 15.47 15.48
CA GLN A 420 6.40 15.18 16.91
C GLN A 420 4.99 15.49 17.45
N GLU A 421 4.34 16.53 16.93
CA GLU A 421 2.99 16.93 17.34
C GLU A 421 1.89 16.00 16.79
N LEU A 422 2.20 15.18 15.78
CA LEU A 422 1.25 14.31 15.12
C LEU A 422 1.19 12.89 15.73
N ILE A 423 2.32 12.40 16.26
CA ILE A 423 2.48 11.03 16.77
C ILE A 423 2.40 10.96 18.30
N ALA A 424 2.65 12.08 18.98
CA ALA A 424 2.49 12.17 20.43
C ALA A 424 1.06 11.75 20.83
N PRO A 425 0.87 10.74 21.71
CA PRO A 425 -0.39 10.64 22.44
C PRO A 425 -0.58 11.94 23.23
N GLY A 426 -1.82 12.27 23.61
CA GLY A 426 -2.16 13.48 24.36
C GLY A 426 -1.59 13.53 25.79
N GLN A 427 -0.26 13.53 25.92
CA GLN A 427 0.47 13.88 27.12
C GLN A 427 0.75 15.38 27.06
N THR A 428 0.00 16.10 27.87
CA THR A 428 0.34 17.46 28.28
C THR A 428 1.71 17.47 28.95
N GLY A 429 2.65 18.25 28.43
CA GLY A 429 3.84 18.71 29.15
C GLY A 429 4.99 17.70 29.27
N GLY A 430 6.03 17.93 28.48
CA GLY A 430 7.41 17.63 28.86
C GLY A 430 8.21 18.93 28.79
N ASP A 431 8.78 19.36 29.92
CA ASP A 431 9.49 20.64 30.01
C ASP A 431 10.78 20.63 29.14
N GLY A 432 10.71 21.30 27.99
CA GLY A 432 11.88 21.71 27.20
C GLY A 432 12.04 23.24 27.27
N PRO A 433 13.27 23.78 27.43
CA PRO A 433 13.48 25.21 27.48
C PRO A 433 13.13 25.88 26.14
N PRO A 434 12.68 27.14 26.14
CA PRO A 434 12.26 27.83 24.92
C PRO A 434 13.46 28.02 23.98
N PHE A 435 13.33 27.58 22.73
CA PHE A 435 14.35 27.81 21.71
C PHE A 435 14.05 29.12 20.98
N ASP A 436 14.96 30.08 21.12
CA ASP A 436 14.83 31.41 20.53
C ASP A 436 14.75 31.39 19.00
N SER A 437 14.01 32.37 18.47
CA SER A 437 13.92 32.63 17.04
C SER A 437 15.26 33.07 16.43
N ALA A 438 15.41 32.82 15.12
CA ALA A 438 16.51 33.27 14.24
C ALA A 438 17.84 32.49 14.29
N ALA A 439 17.86 31.29 13.69
CA ALA A 439 19.08 30.68 13.13
C ALA A 439 18.88 30.35 11.64
N LYS A 440 19.95 30.49 10.84
CA LYS A 440 19.91 30.30 9.37
C LYS A 440 19.67 28.83 9.00
N ARG A 441 18.87 28.61 7.96
CA ARG A 441 18.68 27.28 7.34
C ARG A 441 20.02 26.71 6.88
N THR A 442 20.38 25.56 7.43
CA THR A 442 21.32 24.61 6.82
C THR A 442 20.64 23.24 6.78
N MET A 443 20.31 22.79 5.58
CA MET A 443 19.70 21.47 5.34
C MET A 443 20.77 20.39 5.45
N SER A 444 20.89 19.73 6.61
CA SER A 444 21.61 18.45 6.76
C SER A 444 21.42 17.86 8.17
N ALA A 445 20.48 16.93 8.33
CA ALA A 445 20.55 15.75 9.19
C ALA A 445 19.14 15.14 9.43
N SER A 446 18.98 13.87 9.09
CA SER A 446 17.98 12.90 9.59
C SER A 446 16.63 13.43 10.12
N LYS A 447 15.60 13.38 9.25
CA LYS A 447 14.19 13.68 9.56
C LYS A 447 13.53 12.67 10.52
N TYR A 448 14.18 11.54 10.83
CA TYR A 448 13.58 10.36 11.47
C TYR A 448 14.29 9.84 12.73
N SER A 449 15.49 10.31 13.07
CA SER A 449 16.29 9.72 14.17
C SER A 449 15.75 9.95 15.58
N ALA A 450 14.84 10.92 15.77
CA ALA A 450 14.24 11.19 17.08
C ALA A 450 13.12 10.22 17.49
N LEU A 451 12.65 9.36 16.57
CA LEU A 451 11.51 8.44 16.82
C LEU A 451 11.87 7.21 17.67
N PHE A 452 13.17 6.95 17.90
CA PHE A 452 13.66 5.72 18.53
C PHE A 452 14.29 5.93 19.92
N SER A 453 14.30 7.16 20.44
CA SER A 453 14.95 7.51 21.70
C SER A 453 13.94 7.91 22.79
N SER A 454 13.19 6.94 23.31
CA SER A 454 12.53 7.05 24.62
C SER A 454 12.34 5.66 25.22
N GLY A 455 13.20 5.33 26.19
CA GLY A 455 13.02 4.16 27.05
C GLY A 455 12.16 4.50 28.27
N MET A 456 11.70 3.45 28.95
CA MET A 456 11.02 3.47 30.26
C MET A 456 11.38 4.67 31.16
N ASP A 457 10.35 5.35 31.67
CA ASP A 457 10.13 5.38 33.12
C ASP A 457 8.66 5.67 33.48
N ASP A 458 8.16 5.01 34.54
CA ASP A 458 6.79 5.14 35.05
C ASP A 458 6.70 6.24 36.12
N THR A 459 5.96 7.33 35.88
CA THR A 459 5.33 8.10 36.98
C THR A 459 4.04 8.81 36.53
N MET A 460 2.97 8.62 37.30
CA MET A 460 1.74 9.42 37.24
C MET A 460 1.81 10.59 38.22
N PRO A 461 1.30 11.78 37.85
CA PRO A 461 0.77 12.72 38.83
C PRO A 461 -0.67 13.18 38.56
N ASP A 462 -1.28 13.70 39.62
CA ASP A 462 -2.72 13.95 39.80
C ASP A 462 -3.10 15.44 39.61
N THR A 463 -4.39 15.66 39.39
CA THR A 463 -5.20 16.89 39.36
C THR A 463 -4.60 18.27 39.70
N GLY A 464 -4.77 19.21 38.75
CA GLY A 464 -5.63 20.38 39.02
C GLY A 464 -4.98 21.77 39.19
N LYS A 465 -4.80 22.50 38.08
CA LYS A 465 -5.02 23.96 37.93
C LYS A 465 -4.91 24.41 36.45
N PRO A 466 -5.44 25.59 36.06
CA PRO A 466 -5.72 25.91 34.66
C PRO A 466 -4.49 26.39 33.89
N THR A 467 -4.26 25.80 32.72
CA THR A 467 -3.19 26.14 31.77
C THR A 467 -3.66 27.18 30.74
N LEU A 468 -2.81 28.16 30.43
CA LEU A 468 -2.96 29.10 29.31
C LEU A 468 -2.03 28.69 28.16
N GLY A 469 -2.43 28.87 26.90
CA GLY A 469 -1.48 28.92 25.78
C GLY A 469 -2.05 28.65 24.39
N PHE A 470 -2.62 27.46 24.17
CA PHE A 470 -3.22 27.08 22.88
C PHE A 470 -4.70 26.77 23.08
N ASP A 471 -5.57 27.71 22.71
CA ASP A 471 -6.99 27.43 22.58
C ASP A 471 -7.19 26.41 21.45
N GLY A 472 -8.08 25.43 21.64
CA GLY A 472 -8.26 24.33 20.68
C GLY A 472 -8.74 24.81 19.30
N PHE A 473 -8.83 23.89 18.34
CA PHE A 473 -9.57 24.21 17.12
C PHE A 473 -11.04 24.39 17.49
N ASN A 474 -11.60 25.56 17.19
CA ASN A 474 -12.94 25.93 17.61
C ASN A 474 -13.77 26.42 16.41
N ARG A 475 -15.07 26.58 16.61
CA ARG A 475 -15.99 27.01 15.56
C ARG A 475 -15.62 28.36 14.92
N GLU A 476 -15.13 29.32 15.70
CA GLU A 476 -14.75 30.65 15.23
C GLU A 476 -13.51 30.57 14.30
N LYS A 477 -12.51 29.78 14.69
CA LYS A 477 -11.34 29.45 13.85
C LYS A 477 -11.75 28.74 12.56
N ALA A 478 -12.72 27.83 12.63
CA ALA A 478 -13.25 27.14 11.46
C ALA A 478 -13.99 28.09 10.50
N GLU A 479 -14.81 29.01 11.02
CA GLU A 479 -15.51 30.02 10.22
C GLU A 479 -14.53 30.99 9.55
N PHE A 480 -13.50 31.47 10.27
CA PHE A 480 -12.40 32.27 9.69
C PHE A 480 -11.63 31.51 8.59
N LEU A 481 -11.26 30.25 8.82
CA LEU A 481 -10.58 29.44 7.80
C LEU A 481 -11.44 29.27 6.56
N MET A 482 -12.74 28.95 6.70
CA MET A 482 -13.63 28.82 5.54
C MET A 482 -13.70 30.12 4.74
N GLU A 483 -13.78 31.29 5.38
CA GLU A 483 -13.76 32.58 4.69
C GLU A 483 -12.43 32.80 3.94
N ARG A 484 -11.30 32.75 4.65
CA ARG A 484 -9.98 33.02 4.07
C ARG A 484 -9.59 32.01 2.97
N LEU A 485 -10.01 30.75 3.09
CA LEU A 485 -9.82 29.71 2.06
C LEU A 485 -10.70 29.90 0.82
N THR A 486 -11.73 30.75 0.84
CA THR A 486 -12.46 31.14 -0.39
C THR A 486 -11.80 32.32 -1.11
N GLU A 487 -11.12 33.21 -0.39
CA GLU A 487 -10.47 34.40 -0.97
C GLU A 487 -9.04 34.15 -1.47
N THR A 488 -8.29 33.27 -0.79
CA THR A 488 -6.86 33.04 -1.05
C THR A 488 -6.62 31.73 -1.80
N LYS A 489 -5.51 31.61 -2.53
CA LYS A 489 -5.07 30.34 -3.14
C LYS A 489 -3.82 29.83 -2.43
N ILE A 490 -3.84 28.56 -2.03
CA ILE A 490 -2.70 27.88 -1.43
C ILE A 490 -1.81 27.31 -2.53
N LEU A 491 -0.50 27.56 -2.47
CA LEU A 491 0.49 26.97 -3.35
C LEU A 491 0.64 25.46 -3.07
N GLY A 492 0.64 24.65 -4.12
CA GLY A 492 0.78 23.19 -4.01
C GLY A 492 -0.51 22.45 -3.69
N ILE A 493 -1.64 23.13 -3.47
CA ILE A 493 -2.96 22.50 -3.34
C ILE A 493 -3.79 22.80 -4.60
N SER A 494 -4.36 21.77 -5.21
CA SER A 494 -5.30 21.91 -6.33
C SER A 494 -6.58 22.65 -5.89
N PRO A 495 -7.24 23.45 -6.75
CA PRO A 495 -8.54 24.05 -6.41
C PRO A 495 -9.61 23.03 -5.97
N ILE A 496 -9.50 21.77 -6.44
CA ILE A 496 -10.38 20.67 -6.01
C ILE A 496 -10.06 20.27 -4.56
N ASP A 497 -8.78 20.11 -4.25
CA ASP A 497 -8.33 19.73 -2.90
C ASP A 497 -8.52 20.87 -1.90
N GLN A 498 -8.40 22.13 -2.31
CA GLN A 498 -8.77 23.28 -1.47
C GLN A 498 -10.27 23.28 -1.15
N ALA A 499 -11.14 22.89 -2.10
CA ALA A 499 -12.57 22.70 -1.82
C ALA A 499 -12.84 21.52 -0.87
N ARG A 500 -12.07 20.41 -0.98
CA ARG A 500 -12.12 19.29 -0.03
C ARG A 500 -11.64 19.71 1.37
N LEU A 501 -10.60 20.54 1.49
CA LEU A 501 -10.13 21.09 2.76
C LEU A 501 -11.23 21.89 3.47
N MET A 502 -11.91 22.79 2.75
CA MET A 502 -13.06 23.52 3.30
C MET A 502 -14.20 22.59 3.74
N SER A 503 -14.45 21.51 3.00
CA SER A 503 -15.42 20.47 3.38
C SER A 503 -15.04 19.76 4.68
N ILE A 504 -13.75 19.48 4.89
CA ILE A 504 -13.23 18.88 6.13
C ILE A 504 -13.35 19.84 7.32
N VAL A 505 -12.96 21.11 7.13
CA VAL A 505 -13.12 22.17 8.16
C VAL A 505 -14.59 22.32 8.58
N GLY A 506 -15.51 22.37 7.61
CA GLY A 506 -16.95 22.43 7.86
C GLY A 506 -17.49 21.17 8.56
N THR A 507 -16.98 19.99 8.19
CA THR A 507 -17.31 18.71 8.85
C THR A 507 -16.92 18.74 10.32
N ILE A 508 -15.68 19.12 10.64
CA ILE A 508 -15.17 19.18 12.02
C ILE A 508 -15.99 20.17 12.84
N SER A 509 -16.22 21.38 12.32
CA SER A 509 -17.07 22.40 12.95
C SER A 509 -18.49 21.90 13.26
N ALA A 510 -19.09 21.12 12.35
CA ALA A 510 -20.40 20.50 12.55
C ALA A 510 -20.38 19.35 13.60
N THR A 511 -19.23 18.70 13.81
CA THR A 511 -19.07 17.62 14.81
C THR A 511 -18.74 18.12 16.23
N GLN A 512 -18.25 19.35 16.38
CA GLN A 512 -17.87 19.96 17.68
C GLN A 512 -19.07 20.43 18.55
N VAL A 513 -20.25 19.82 18.41
CA VAL A 513 -21.44 20.18 19.21
C VAL A 513 -21.31 19.61 20.62
N LYS A 514 -21.10 20.48 21.60
CA LYS A 514 -20.70 20.15 22.99
C LYS A 514 -21.62 19.15 23.72
N ASP A 515 -22.91 19.09 23.39
CA ASP A 515 -23.88 18.27 24.13
C ASP A 515 -23.98 16.82 23.63
N GLN A 516 -23.56 16.52 22.39
CA GLN A 516 -23.69 15.19 21.78
C GLN A 516 -22.55 14.92 20.78
N PRO A 517 -21.37 14.46 21.24
CA PRO A 517 -20.27 14.11 20.34
C PRO A 517 -20.63 12.91 19.47
N ILE A 518 -20.30 13.01 18.18
CA ILE A 518 -20.36 11.90 17.25
C ILE A 518 -19.16 10.97 17.47
N ASP A 519 -19.36 9.66 17.30
CA ASP A 519 -18.30 8.67 17.47
C ASP A 519 -17.38 8.59 16.23
N SER A 520 -16.22 7.95 16.37
CA SER A 520 -15.23 7.85 15.28
C SER A 520 -15.76 7.13 14.05
N MET A 521 -16.76 6.25 14.19
CA MET A 521 -17.44 5.60 13.07
C MET A 521 -18.37 6.58 12.33
N GLY A 522 -19.18 7.34 13.06
CA GLY A 522 -20.04 8.38 12.49
C GLY A 522 -19.26 9.49 11.80
N VAL A 523 -18.11 9.93 12.35
CA VAL A 523 -17.24 10.94 11.72
C VAL A 523 -16.76 10.50 10.34
N ARG A 524 -16.32 9.24 10.17
CA ARG A 524 -15.85 8.70 8.88
C ARG A 524 -16.94 8.82 7.81
N TYR A 525 -18.12 8.27 8.11
CA TYR A 525 -19.25 8.28 7.20
C TYR A 525 -19.66 9.73 6.87
N PHE A 526 -19.76 10.61 7.89
CA PHE A 526 -20.20 11.98 7.68
C PHE A 526 -19.21 12.79 6.83
N ASN A 527 -17.90 12.65 7.07
CA ASN A 527 -16.85 13.26 6.24
C ASN A 527 -16.92 12.78 4.79
N LYS A 528 -17.02 11.45 4.56
CA LYS A 528 -17.11 10.87 3.21
C LYS A 528 -18.41 11.29 2.51
N LEU A 529 -19.52 11.46 3.23
CA LEU A 529 -20.76 12.03 2.72
C LEU A 529 -20.58 13.49 2.26
N GLN A 530 -19.96 14.35 3.08
CA GLN A 530 -19.69 15.75 2.69
C GLN A 530 -18.80 15.85 1.44
N LEU A 531 -17.74 15.02 1.37
CA LEU A 531 -16.86 14.94 0.21
C LEU A 531 -17.59 14.45 -1.05
N LEU A 532 -18.46 13.42 -0.93
CA LEU A 532 -19.29 12.93 -2.03
C LEU A 532 -20.30 14.00 -2.50
N GLU A 533 -20.92 14.74 -1.59
CA GLU A 533 -21.86 15.82 -1.93
C GLU A 533 -21.17 16.96 -2.68
N LEU A 534 -19.95 17.33 -2.27
CA LEU A 534 -19.10 18.29 -2.99
C LEU A 534 -18.79 17.79 -4.42
N GLU A 535 -18.42 16.52 -4.57
CA GLU A 535 -18.10 15.94 -5.87
C GLU A 535 -19.32 15.79 -6.78
N ASN A 536 -20.46 15.37 -6.24
CA ASN A 536 -21.76 15.34 -6.94
C ASN A 536 -22.15 16.74 -7.45
N ARG A 537 -22.02 17.78 -6.61
CA ARG A 537 -22.27 19.18 -7.01
C ARG A 537 -21.33 19.63 -8.12
N ARG A 538 -20.03 19.32 -8.02
CA ARG A 538 -19.00 19.68 -9.01
C ARG A 538 -19.21 18.99 -10.36
N THR A 539 -19.50 17.70 -10.35
CA THR A 539 -19.63 16.85 -11.55
C THR A 539 -21.06 16.84 -12.13
N ARG A 540 -22.03 17.41 -11.41
CA ARG A 540 -23.48 17.29 -11.68
C ARG A 540 -23.94 15.82 -11.76
N SER A 541 -23.26 14.95 -11.03
CA SER A 541 -23.62 13.53 -10.92
C SER A 541 -24.51 13.27 -9.70
N SER A 542 -25.02 12.04 -9.62
CA SER A 542 -25.85 11.56 -8.52
C SER A 542 -25.29 10.22 -8.02
N ALA A 543 -23.98 10.19 -7.78
CA ALA A 543 -23.31 9.04 -7.19
C ALA A 543 -23.82 8.79 -5.76
N GLU A 544 -23.88 7.51 -5.40
CA GLU A 544 -24.28 7.00 -4.09
C GLU A 544 -23.03 6.69 -3.26
N LEU A 545 -23.12 6.74 -1.92
CA LEU A 545 -22.06 6.21 -1.07
C LEU A 545 -21.85 4.71 -1.34
N SER A 546 -20.60 4.25 -1.27
CA SER A 546 -20.33 2.83 -1.45
C SER A 546 -20.72 2.06 -0.18
N TYR A 547 -20.85 0.74 -0.31
CA TYR A 547 -21.17 -0.11 0.84
C TYR A 547 -20.13 0.00 1.97
N ARG A 548 -18.88 0.40 1.68
CA ARG A 548 -17.86 0.68 2.71
C ARG A 548 -18.32 1.75 3.68
N GLU A 549 -18.71 2.91 3.16
CA GLU A 549 -19.14 4.02 4.00
C GLU A 549 -20.41 3.66 4.78
N LEU A 550 -21.30 2.83 4.21
CA LEU A 550 -22.49 2.35 4.91
C LEU A 550 -22.17 1.43 6.11
N ASN A 551 -21.05 0.67 6.08
CA ASN A 551 -20.62 -0.12 7.24
C ASN A 551 -20.27 0.80 8.43
N TRP A 552 -19.63 1.96 8.18
CA TRP A 552 -19.30 2.92 9.23
C TRP A 552 -20.55 3.46 9.93
N ALA A 553 -21.59 3.82 9.17
CA ALA A 553 -22.85 4.27 9.77
C ALA A 553 -23.61 3.13 10.48
N LEU A 554 -23.58 1.91 9.95
CA LEU A 554 -24.22 0.73 10.56
C LEU A 554 -23.62 0.41 11.93
N HIS A 555 -22.30 0.59 12.08
CA HIS A 555 -21.56 0.30 13.30
C HIS A 555 -21.27 1.53 14.17
N SER A 556 -21.88 2.68 13.87
CA SER A 556 -21.82 3.87 14.73
C SER A 556 -22.71 3.72 15.96
N ASN A 557 -22.20 4.12 17.12
CA ASN A 557 -22.95 4.23 18.37
C ASN A 557 -23.80 5.53 18.43
N SER A 558 -23.52 6.50 17.56
CA SER A 558 -24.14 7.84 17.57
C SER A 558 -25.15 8.03 16.41
N GLN A 559 -25.83 6.96 15.97
CA GLN A 559 -26.74 6.97 14.81
C GLN A 559 -27.81 8.08 14.86
N ALA A 560 -28.34 8.43 16.03
CA ALA A 560 -29.36 9.47 16.17
C ALA A 560 -28.82 10.87 15.82
N VAL A 561 -27.61 11.20 16.28
CA VAL A 561 -26.91 12.46 15.96
C VAL A 561 -26.54 12.49 14.49
N LEU A 562 -26.03 11.36 13.98
CA LEU A 562 -25.65 11.22 12.58
C LEU A 562 -26.85 11.40 11.63
N LEU A 563 -28.00 10.81 11.97
CA LEU A 563 -29.27 11.01 11.27
C LEU A 563 -29.67 12.49 11.23
N GLN A 564 -29.58 13.19 12.36
CA GLN A 564 -29.87 14.62 12.41
C GLN A 564 -28.95 15.43 11.48
N LEU A 565 -27.63 15.19 11.51
CA LEU A 565 -26.67 15.85 10.63
C LEU A 565 -26.95 15.58 9.14
N CYS A 566 -27.27 14.34 8.77
CA CYS A 566 -27.65 13.98 7.39
C CYS A 566 -28.92 14.73 6.93
N LEU A 567 -29.92 14.85 7.81
CA LEU A 567 -31.20 15.47 7.47
C LEU A 567 -31.16 17.00 7.47
N GLN A 568 -30.18 17.65 8.13
CA GLN A 568 -30.05 19.11 8.15
C GLN A 568 -30.00 19.72 6.73
N GLN A 569 -29.24 19.12 5.81
CA GLN A 569 -29.17 19.58 4.41
C GLN A 569 -30.49 19.43 3.66
N HIS A 570 -31.31 18.47 4.05
CA HIS A 570 -32.60 18.17 3.44
C HIS A 570 -33.79 18.88 4.12
N ALA A 571 -33.57 19.63 5.21
CA ALA A 571 -34.62 20.27 6.00
C ALA A 571 -35.55 21.21 5.18
N LEU A 572 -35.00 21.88 4.15
CA LEU A 572 -35.76 22.81 3.29
C LEU A 572 -36.42 22.15 2.07
N LYS A 573 -35.82 21.09 1.51
CA LYS A 573 -36.31 20.42 0.29
C LYS A 573 -37.12 19.14 0.57
N GLY A 574 -37.05 18.66 1.81
CA GLY A 574 -37.55 17.36 2.22
C GLY A 574 -36.70 16.19 1.71
N LEU A 575 -36.87 15.03 2.34
CA LEU A 575 -36.18 13.79 1.98
C LEU A 575 -36.91 13.08 0.83
N THR A 576 -36.18 12.71 -0.23
CA THR A 576 -36.67 11.88 -1.35
C THR A 576 -36.01 10.50 -1.32
N TRP A 577 -36.58 9.50 -2.01
CA TRP A 577 -35.97 8.16 -2.09
C TRP A 577 -34.53 8.22 -2.61
N ASP A 578 -34.30 8.91 -3.73
CA ASP A 578 -32.96 9.02 -4.32
C ASP A 578 -31.94 9.64 -3.36
N SER A 579 -32.37 10.58 -2.51
CA SER A 579 -31.49 11.19 -1.52
C SER A 579 -31.23 10.27 -0.33
N ALA A 580 -32.26 9.58 0.17
CA ALA A 580 -32.11 8.57 1.21
C ALA A 580 -31.22 7.41 0.75
N ARG A 581 -31.35 6.99 -0.52
CA ARG A 581 -30.56 5.95 -1.17
C ARG A 581 -29.10 6.36 -1.38
N ARG A 582 -28.82 7.61 -1.81
CA ARG A 582 -27.44 8.14 -1.88
C ARG A 582 -26.72 8.10 -0.53
N MET A 583 -27.45 8.35 0.56
CA MET A 583 -26.94 8.27 1.94
C MET A 583 -26.96 6.84 2.53
N GLY A 584 -27.56 5.86 1.84
CA GLY A 584 -27.80 4.53 2.40
C GLY A 584 -28.65 4.51 3.68
N LEU A 585 -29.48 5.54 3.90
CA LEU A 585 -30.10 5.87 5.20
C LEU A 585 -30.77 4.68 5.88
N PHE A 586 -31.54 3.90 5.11
CA PHE A 586 -32.31 2.75 5.62
C PHE A 586 -31.54 1.42 5.60
N MET A 587 -30.28 1.43 5.15
CA MET A 587 -29.36 0.29 5.29
C MET A 587 -28.75 0.25 6.69
N TRP A 588 -28.41 1.42 7.26
CA TRP A 588 -27.65 1.49 8.51
C TRP A 588 -28.46 1.81 9.77
N LEU A 589 -29.61 2.50 9.68
CA LEU A 589 -30.45 2.79 10.85
C LEU A 589 -30.90 1.50 11.56
N CYS A 590 -30.43 1.25 12.78
CA CYS A 590 -30.72 0.00 13.53
C CYS A 590 -32.06 0.06 14.29
N ASP A 591 -32.50 1.25 14.73
CA ASP A 591 -33.78 1.40 15.42
C ASP A 591 -34.95 1.33 14.42
N SER A 592 -35.70 0.22 14.46
CA SER A 592 -36.89 -0.01 13.64
C SER A 592 -37.96 1.07 13.82
N SER A 593 -38.12 1.66 15.01
CA SER A 593 -39.11 2.71 15.25
C SER A 593 -38.74 4.02 14.54
N VAL A 594 -37.45 4.38 14.58
CA VAL A 594 -36.90 5.54 13.85
C VAL A 594 -36.95 5.30 12.35
N LEU A 595 -36.54 4.11 11.89
CA LEU A 595 -36.61 3.72 10.48
C LEU A 595 -38.05 3.84 9.94
N HIS A 596 -39.05 3.34 10.68
CA HIS A 596 -40.45 3.46 10.28
C HIS A 596 -40.92 4.92 10.22
N ALA A 597 -40.51 5.75 11.18
CA ALA A 597 -40.85 7.17 11.21
C ALA A 597 -40.23 7.95 10.03
N GLU A 598 -38.95 7.72 9.71
CA GLU A 598 -38.28 8.38 8.59
C GLU A 598 -38.77 7.89 7.23
N VAL A 599 -39.06 6.59 7.06
CA VAL A 599 -39.70 6.08 5.83
C VAL A 599 -41.09 6.69 5.64
N GLU A 600 -41.87 6.89 6.70
CA GLU A 600 -43.18 7.56 6.61
C GLU A 600 -43.06 9.07 6.28
N LYS A 601 -42.11 9.78 6.89
CA LYS A 601 -41.82 11.19 6.58
C LYS A 601 -41.40 11.35 5.12
N MET A 602 -40.50 10.49 4.64
CA MET A 602 -40.08 10.43 3.24
C MET A 602 -41.25 10.13 2.31
N ALA A 603 -42.07 9.11 2.59
CA ALA A 603 -43.22 8.75 1.76
C ALA A 603 -44.24 9.90 1.66
N ARG A 604 -44.43 10.64 2.77
CA ARG A 604 -45.25 11.86 2.80
C ARG A 604 -44.64 12.98 1.96
N ASN A 605 -43.33 13.17 2.01
CA ASN A 605 -42.65 14.17 1.21
C ASN A 605 -42.71 13.86 -0.29
N ILE A 606 -42.43 12.61 -0.69
CA ILE A 606 -42.57 12.13 -2.07
C ILE A 606 -43.98 12.39 -2.61
N PHE A 607 -45.03 12.12 -1.80
CA PHE A 607 -46.40 12.44 -2.19
C PHE A 607 -46.62 13.94 -2.43
N VAL A 608 -46.03 14.82 -1.62
CA VAL A 608 -46.18 16.27 -1.77
C VAL A 608 -45.36 16.80 -2.95
N SER A 609 -44.14 16.30 -3.18
CA SER A 609 -43.27 16.75 -4.28
C SER A 609 -43.75 16.26 -5.65
N GLU A 610 -44.19 15.00 -5.76
CA GLU A 610 -44.66 14.37 -7.01
C GLU A 610 -46.14 14.69 -7.30
N GLY A 611 -46.54 15.96 -7.12
CA GLY A 611 -47.86 16.43 -7.55
C GLY A 611 -49.07 15.76 -6.90
N ARG A 612 -48.92 15.15 -5.71
CA ARG A 612 -49.94 14.33 -5.02
C ARG A 612 -50.32 13.04 -5.75
N ASP A 613 -49.37 12.42 -6.44
CA ASP A 613 -49.50 11.06 -6.98
C ASP A 613 -49.29 10.00 -5.87
N PRO A 614 -50.30 9.20 -5.48
CA PRO A 614 -50.15 8.14 -4.48
C PRO A 614 -49.38 6.92 -5.01
N ALA A 615 -49.23 6.74 -6.33
CA ALA A 615 -48.50 5.60 -6.89
C ALA A 615 -47.02 5.65 -6.50
N ARG A 616 -46.41 6.86 -6.54
CA ARG A 616 -44.98 7.08 -6.23
C ARG A 616 -44.59 6.74 -4.79
N CYS A 617 -45.51 6.83 -3.84
CA CYS A 617 -45.28 6.52 -2.43
C CYS A 617 -45.93 5.20 -1.96
N ALA A 618 -46.67 4.50 -2.84
CA ALA A 618 -47.45 3.32 -2.49
C ALA A 618 -46.59 2.21 -1.85
N ILE A 619 -45.41 1.95 -2.42
CA ILE A 619 -44.50 0.89 -1.95
C ILE A 619 -44.12 1.08 -0.47
N PHE A 620 -43.79 2.31 -0.05
CA PHE A 620 -43.37 2.61 1.32
C PHE A 620 -44.54 2.49 2.31
N TYR A 621 -45.72 3.00 1.95
CA TYR A 621 -46.89 2.86 2.81
C TYR A 621 -47.37 1.41 2.93
N LEU A 622 -47.22 0.60 1.88
CA LEU A 622 -47.55 -0.83 1.91
C LEU A 622 -46.50 -1.66 2.66
N ALA A 623 -45.21 -1.29 2.58
CA ALA A 623 -44.16 -1.87 3.42
C ALA A 623 -44.44 -1.62 4.92
N LEU A 624 -44.88 -0.41 5.28
CA LEU A 624 -45.36 -0.05 6.62
C LEU A 624 -46.77 -0.58 6.98
N LYS A 625 -47.39 -1.40 6.11
CA LYS A 625 -48.75 -1.97 6.27
C LYS A 625 -49.87 -0.93 6.41
N LYS A 626 -49.66 0.32 5.98
CA LYS A 626 -50.61 1.45 6.05
C LYS A 626 -51.56 1.54 4.84
N GLN A 627 -52.15 0.41 4.42
CA GLN A 627 -53.06 0.33 3.27
C GLN A 627 -54.29 1.27 3.38
N ARG A 628 -54.85 1.47 4.59
CA ARG A 628 -55.94 2.43 4.82
C ARG A 628 -55.55 3.89 4.55
N LEU A 629 -54.30 4.27 4.88
CA LEU A 629 -53.79 5.61 4.58
C LEU A 629 -53.62 5.79 3.08
N LEU A 630 -53.06 4.79 2.39
CA LEU A 630 -52.93 4.79 0.93
C LEU A 630 -54.29 4.91 0.23
N HIS A 631 -55.35 4.22 0.71
CA HIS A 631 -56.72 4.41 0.21
C HIS A 631 -57.20 5.86 0.36
N GLY A 632 -56.91 6.49 1.50
CA GLY A 632 -57.18 7.91 1.73
C GLY A 632 -56.45 8.84 0.75
N LEU A 633 -55.19 8.57 0.42
CA LEU A 633 -54.44 9.33 -0.59
C LEU A 633 -55.02 9.15 -2.00
N TRP A 634 -55.41 7.92 -2.37
CA TRP A 634 -56.11 7.68 -3.64
C TRP A 634 -57.45 8.42 -3.76
N ARG A 635 -58.14 8.68 -2.64
CA ARG A 635 -59.36 9.51 -2.65
C ARG A 635 -59.09 11.00 -2.88
N THR A 636 -57.87 11.51 -2.64
CA THR A 636 -57.53 12.93 -2.87
C THR A 636 -56.85 13.19 -4.22
N ALA A 637 -56.32 12.15 -4.87
CA ALA A 637 -55.64 12.19 -6.17
C ALA A 637 -56.59 12.30 -7.39
N HIS A 638 -57.41 13.35 -7.43
CA HIS A 638 -58.41 13.61 -8.49
C HIS A 638 -57.82 13.79 -9.90
N SER A 639 -56.53 14.08 -10.00
CA SER A 639 -55.78 14.24 -11.26
C SER A 639 -55.26 12.94 -11.85
N HIS A 640 -55.26 11.82 -11.12
CA HIS A 640 -54.63 10.57 -11.57
C HIS A 640 -55.59 9.69 -12.40
N PRO A 641 -55.22 9.24 -13.62
CA PRO A 641 -56.14 8.51 -14.50
C PRO A 641 -56.61 7.16 -13.96
N GLU A 642 -55.85 6.53 -13.06
CA GLU A 642 -56.20 5.25 -12.44
C GLU A 642 -57.01 5.41 -11.13
N GLN A 643 -57.33 6.64 -10.70
CA GLN A 643 -57.92 6.94 -9.38
C GLN A 643 -59.16 6.08 -9.06
N ASN A 644 -60.21 6.13 -9.89
CA ASN A 644 -61.47 5.42 -9.65
C ASN A 644 -61.28 3.90 -9.51
N LYS A 645 -60.35 3.33 -10.30
CA LYS A 645 -60.00 1.90 -10.23
C LYS A 645 -59.29 1.59 -8.93
N MET A 646 -58.32 2.41 -8.53
CA MET A 646 -57.56 2.23 -7.30
C MET A 646 -58.39 2.44 -6.04
N VAL A 647 -59.29 3.43 -6.00
CA VAL A 647 -60.19 3.67 -4.86
C VAL A 647 -61.15 2.49 -4.66
N THR A 648 -61.69 1.92 -5.74
CA THR A 648 -62.59 0.75 -5.70
C THR A 648 -61.84 -0.55 -5.38
N PHE A 649 -60.60 -0.69 -5.83
CA PHE A 649 -59.79 -1.87 -5.53
C PHE A 649 -59.29 -1.85 -4.08
N LEU A 650 -58.80 -0.70 -3.60
CA LEU A 650 -58.26 -0.54 -2.26
C LEU A 650 -59.32 -0.43 -1.15
N SER A 651 -60.61 -0.35 -1.47
CA SER A 651 -61.69 -0.42 -0.46
C SER A 651 -62.00 -1.84 0.03
N ASN A 652 -61.45 -2.87 -0.61
CA ASN A 652 -61.65 -4.27 -0.22
C ASN A 652 -60.74 -4.67 0.95
N ASP A 653 -61.09 -5.73 1.67
CA ASP A 653 -60.25 -6.27 2.74
C ASP A 653 -59.18 -7.22 2.19
N PHE A 654 -57.92 -6.77 2.24
CA PHE A 654 -56.75 -7.56 1.84
C PHE A 654 -56.29 -8.56 2.91
N GLY A 655 -57.03 -8.72 4.01
CA GLY A 655 -56.97 -9.91 4.85
C GLY A 655 -57.46 -11.17 4.11
N GLU A 656 -58.48 -11.03 3.25
CA GLU A 656 -59.11 -12.15 2.55
C GLU A 656 -58.24 -12.74 1.42
N ALA A 657 -58.19 -14.07 1.33
CA ALA A 657 -57.45 -14.78 0.28
C ALA A 657 -57.90 -14.41 -1.15
N ARG A 658 -59.18 -14.05 -1.34
CA ARG A 658 -59.73 -13.60 -2.63
C ARG A 658 -59.03 -12.33 -3.13
N TRP A 659 -58.95 -11.30 -2.29
CA TRP A 659 -58.38 -10.01 -2.66
C TRP A 659 -56.86 -10.03 -2.71
N LYS A 660 -56.20 -10.84 -1.87
CA LYS A 660 -54.76 -11.16 -2.03
C LYS A 660 -54.47 -11.80 -3.39
N THR A 661 -55.26 -12.80 -3.80
CA THR A 661 -55.11 -13.46 -5.10
C THR A 661 -55.35 -12.50 -6.27
N ALA A 662 -56.33 -11.59 -6.15
CA ALA A 662 -56.57 -10.54 -7.14
C ALA A 662 -55.40 -9.56 -7.24
N ALA A 663 -54.83 -9.13 -6.11
CA ALA A 663 -53.66 -8.25 -6.08
C ALA A 663 -52.42 -8.93 -6.70
N ALA A 664 -52.16 -10.20 -6.38
CA ALA A 664 -51.06 -10.96 -6.97
C ALA A 664 -51.22 -11.13 -8.50
N LYS A 665 -52.43 -11.39 -9.00
CA LYS A 665 -52.70 -11.42 -10.45
C LYS A 665 -52.42 -10.06 -11.11
N ASN A 666 -52.84 -8.96 -10.48
CA ASN A 666 -52.54 -7.62 -10.97
C ASN A 666 -51.03 -7.33 -10.95
N ALA A 667 -50.29 -7.81 -9.95
CA ALA A 667 -48.84 -7.68 -9.88
C ALA A 667 -48.12 -8.36 -11.06
N TYR A 668 -48.49 -9.60 -11.41
CA TYR A 668 -47.92 -10.28 -12.59
C TYR A 668 -48.27 -9.56 -13.91
N VAL A 669 -49.46 -8.96 -14.03
CA VAL A 669 -49.82 -8.14 -15.20
C VAL A 669 -48.96 -6.87 -15.26
N LEU A 670 -48.74 -6.19 -14.14
CA LEU A 670 -47.88 -5.00 -14.07
C LEU A 670 -46.41 -5.34 -14.39
N LEU A 671 -45.92 -6.50 -13.93
CA LEU A 671 -44.61 -7.05 -14.25
C LEU A 671 -44.45 -7.26 -15.77
N SER A 672 -45.45 -7.86 -16.44
CA SER A 672 -45.45 -8.02 -17.90
C SER A 672 -45.47 -6.69 -18.68
N ARG A 673 -45.95 -5.62 -18.05
CA ARG A 673 -45.99 -4.24 -18.59
C ARG A 673 -44.79 -3.39 -18.19
N GLN A 674 -43.76 -4.00 -17.59
CA GLN A 674 -42.54 -3.33 -17.09
C GLN A 674 -42.79 -2.23 -16.04
N ARG A 675 -43.98 -2.20 -15.41
CA ARG A 675 -44.32 -1.31 -14.29
C ARG A 675 -43.84 -1.92 -12.97
N TYR A 676 -42.52 -2.08 -12.83
CA TYR A 676 -41.91 -2.88 -11.77
C TYR A 676 -42.19 -2.37 -10.35
N LEU A 677 -42.16 -1.05 -10.12
CA LEU A 677 -42.45 -0.44 -8.81
C LEU A 677 -43.92 -0.67 -8.39
N ASP A 678 -44.85 -0.58 -9.35
CA ASP A 678 -46.25 -0.89 -9.12
C ASP A 678 -46.45 -2.39 -8.88
N ALA A 679 -45.77 -3.26 -9.64
CA ALA A 679 -45.81 -4.70 -9.43
C ALA A 679 -45.35 -5.09 -8.02
N ALA A 680 -44.22 -4.56 -7.55
CA ALA A 680 -43.74 -4.75 -6.18
C ALA A 680 -44.76 -4.24 -5.13
N SER A 681 -45.36 -3.07 -5.38
CA SER A 681 -46.43 -2.53 -4.52
C SER A 681 -47.65 -3.47 -4.44
N PHE A 682 -48.11 -4.01 -5.57
CA PHE A 682 -49.22 -4.98 -5.60
C PHE A 682 -48.85 -6.34 -4.99
N PHE A 683 -47.58 -6.78 -5.06
CA PHE A 683 -47.11 -7.95 -4.33
C PHE A 683 -47.14 -7.72 -2.81
N LEU A 684 -46.67 -6.57 -2.30
CA LEU A 684 -46.81 -6.20 -0.88
C LEU A 684 -48.29 -6.16 -0.44
N LEU A 685 -49.17 -5.58 -1.26
CA LEU A 685 -50.62 -5.56 -1.02
C LEU A 685 -51.25 -6.97 -0.97
N SER A 686 -50.69 -7.93 -1.73
CA SER A 686 -51.11 -9.33 -1.68
C SER A 686 -50.54 -10.12 -0.49
N GLY A 687 -49.64 -9.53 0.30
CA GLY A 687 -48.90 -10.20 1.38
C GLY A 687 -47.72 -11.04 0.91
N LYS A 688 -47.26 -10.86 -0.34
CA LYS A 688 -46.12 -11.58 -0.92
C LYS A 688 -44.85 -10.72 -0.89
N LEU A 689 -44.23 -10.62 0.28
CA LEU A 689 -42.98 -9.87 0.45
C LEU A 689 -41.83 -10.46 -0.39
N THR A 690 -41.75 -11.79 -0.50
CA THR A 690 -40.74 -12.49 -1.33
C THR A 690 -40.75 -11.98 -2.76
N ASP A 691 -41.90 -12.03 -3.43
CA ASP A 691 -42.07 -11.64 -4.83
C ASP A 691 -41.76 -10.14 -5.00
N ALA A 692 -42.18 -9.29 -4.05
CA ALA A 692 -41.87 -7.86 -4.06
C ALA A 692 -40.36 -7.57 -3.96
N ALA A 693 -39.67 -8.20 -2.99
CA ALA A 693 -38.24 -8.02 -2.77
C ALA A 693 -37.40 -8.55 -3.94
N THR A 694 -37.77 -9.70 -4.51
CA THR A 694 -37.13 -10.23 -5.73
C THR A 694 -37.29 -9.26 -6.91
N VAL A 695 -38.46 -8.62 -7.09
CA VAL A 695 -38.65 -7.60 -8.15
C VAL A 695 -37.75 -6.38 -7.93
N CYS A 696 -37.59 -5.93 -6.68
CA CYS A 696 -36.68 -4.83 -6.35
C CYS A 696 -35.22 -5.15 -6.68
N VAL A 697 -34.72 -6.34 -6.31
CA VAL A 697 -33.33 -6.73 -6.62
C VAL A 697 -33.13 -7.02 -8.12
N THR A 698 -34.04 -7.73 -8.77
CA THR A 698 -33.78 -8.29 -10.11
C THR A 698 -34.23 -7.40 -11.27
N GLN A 699 -35.39 -6.72 -11.19
CA GLN A 699 -35.86 -5.82 -12.24
C GLN A 699 -35.51 -4.35 -11.97
N LEU A 700 -35.71 -3.86 -10.74
CA LEU A 700 -35.36 -2.47 -10.38
C LEU A 700 -33.85 -2.29 -10.11
N LYS A 701 -33.12 -3.38 -9.86
CA LYS A 701 -31.68 -3.36 -9.48
C LYS A 701 -31.40 -2.47 -8.27
N ASP A 702 -32.35 -2.38 -7.35
CA ASP A 702 -32.28 -1.57 -6.14
C ASP A 702 -32.28 -2.48 -4.90
N ILE A 703 -31.06 -2.88 -4.50
CA ILE A 703 -30.83 -3.70 -3.30
C ILE A 703 -31.27 -2.94 -2.04
N GLN A 704 -31.01 -1.63 -1.98
CA GLN A 704 -31.39 -0.81 -0.83
C GLN A 704 -32.91 -0.77 -0.65
N LEU A 705 -33.67 -0.61 -1.74
CA LEU A 705 -35.14 -0.66 -1.70
C LEU A 705 -35.64 -2.03 -1.24
N ALA A 706 -35.07 -3.11 -1.78
CA ALA A 706 -35.45 -4.48 -1.41
C ALA A 706 -35.22 -4.76 0.09
N VAL A 707 -34.06 -4.36 0.62
CA VAL A 707 -33.75 -4.47 2.04
C VAL A 707 -34.70 -3.58 2.86
N THR A 708 -34.89 -2.31 2.48
CA THR A 708 -35.77 -1.37 3.18
C THR A 708 -37.20 -1.91 3.32
N ILE A 709 -37.80 -2.43 2.25
CA ILE A 709 -39.17 -2.96 2.33
C ILE A 709 -39.26 -4.21 3.21
N CYS A 710 -38.24 -5.07 3.23
CA CYS A 710 -38.20 -6.22 4.12
C CYS A 710 -38.07 -5.80 5.59
N ARG A 711 -37.15 -4.87 5.89
CA ARG A 711 -36.97 -4.30 7.23
C ARG A 711 -38.26 -3.64 7.75
N CYS A 712 -38.94 -2.85 6.92
CA CYS A 712 -40.24 -2.25 7.28
C CYS A 712 -41.39 -3.27 7.51
N TYR A 713 -41.39 -4.39 6.77
CA TYR A 713 -42.53 -5.31 6.75
C TYR A 713 -42.41 -6.47 7.75
N GLU A 714 -41.20 -6.99 7.99
CA GLU A 714 -40.95 -8.12 8.93
C GLU A 714 -39.94 -7.78 10.04
N GLY A 715 -39.21 -6.67 9.93
CA GLY A 715 -38.05 -6.37 10.78
C GLY A 715 -36.79 -7.13 10.35
N ASP A 716 -35.67 -6.78 10.98
CA ASP A 716 -34.32 -7.22 10.57
C ASP A 716 -34.08 -8.73 10.77
N SER A 717 -34.85 -9.35 11.68
CA SER A 717 -34.84 -10.80 11.89
C SER A 717 -35.78 -11.57 10.96
N GLY A 718 -36.52 -10.89 10.07
CA GLY A 718 -37.50 -11.47 9.16
C GLY A 718 -36.93 -12.57 8.25
N PRO A 719 -37.68 -13.66 8.01
CA PRO A 719 -37.22 -14.75 7.15
C PRO A 719 -36.98 -14.29 5.71
N VAL A 720 -37.76 -13.34 5.18
CA VAL A 720 -37.61 -12.92 3.77
C VAL A 720 -36.34 -12.10 3.56
N LEU A 721 -35.91 -11.28 4.53
CA LEU A 721 -34.65 -10.55 4.42
C LEU A 721 -33.44 -11.52 4.38
N LYS A 722 -33.46 -12.55 5.24
CA LYS A 722 -32.43 -13.59 5.28
C LYS A 722 -32.41 -14.39 3.97
N ASP A 723 -33.57 -14.78 3.46
CA ASP A 723 -33.70 -15.51 2.19
C ASP A 723 -33.18 -14.70 0.99
N LEU A 724 -33.57 -13.42 0.90
CA LEU A 724 -33.09 -12.47 -0.11
C LEU A 724 -31.56 -12.32 -0.08
N MET A 725 -31.00 -12.21 1.13
CA MET A 725 -29.56 -12.11 1.35
C MET A 725 -28.82 -13.35 0.84
N TRP A 726 -29.24 -14.56 1.25
CA TRP A 726 -28.60 -15.81 0.86
C TRP A 726 -28.75 -16.15 -0.63
N ARG A 727 -29.92 -15.89 -1.23
CA ARG A 727 -30.23 -16.29 -2.62
C ARG A 727 -29.80 -15.29 -3.68
N HIS A 728 -29.68 -14.00 -3.34
CA HIS A 728 -29.46 -12.95 -4.34
C HIS A 728 -28.29 -12.02 -4.02
N ILE A 729 -28.17 -11.53 -2.78
CA ILE A 729 -27.20 -10.46 -2.47
C ILE A 729 -25.79 -11.04 -2.25
N LEU A 730 -25.63 -12.08 -1.42
CA LEU A 730 -24.33 -12.69 -1.15
C LEU A 730 -23.69 -13.38 -2.37
N PRO A 731 -24.42 -14.13 -3.22
CA PRO A 731 -23.85 -14.68 -4.45
C PRO A 731 -23.27 -13.60 -5.40
N ASP A 732 -23.96 -12.45 -5.52
CA ASP A 732 -23.47 -11.32 -6.33
C ASP A 732 -22.28 -10.60 -5.65
N ALA A 733 -22.28 -10.49 -4.32
CA ALA A 733 -21.16 -9.96 -3.55
C ALA A 733 -19.89 -10.82 -3.73
N PHE A 734 -19.98 -12.14 -3.52
CA PHE A 734 -18.85 -13.06 -3.67
C PHE A 734 -18.35 -13.14 -5.12
N LYS A 735 -19.28 -13.21 -6.10
CA LYS A 735 -18.92 -13.19 -7.54
C LYS A 735 -18.13 -11.93 -7.94
N ARG A 736 -18.40 -10.79 -7.30
CA ARG A 736 -17.71 -9.50 -7.52
C ARG A 736 -16.58 -9.23 -6.53
N GLN A 737 -16.23 -10.18 -5.65
CA GLN A 737 -15.25 -10.02 -4.57
C GLN A 737 -15.53 -8.78 -3.67
N ASN A 738 -16.80 -8.41 -3.51
CA ASN A 738 -17.22 -7.21 -2.78
C ASN A 738 -17.35 -7.50 -1.27
N ARG A 739 -16.21 -7.43 -0.57
CA ARG A 739 -16.10 -7.59 0.89
C ARG A 739 -17.07 -6.68 1.64
N TRP A 740 -17.13 -5.39 1.27
CA TRP A 740 -17.94 -4.38 1.95
C TRP A 740 -19.45 -4.63 1.86
N LEU A 741 -19.94 -5.20 0.76
CA LEU A 741 -21.35 -5.61 0.65
C LEU A 741 -21.62 -6.86 1.49
N ALA A 742 -20.71 -7.85 1.50
CA ALA A 742 -20.84 -9.04 2.35
C ALA A 742 -20.84 -8.66 3.84
N SER A 743 -19.88 -7.82 4.27
CA SER A 743 -19.77 -7.34 5.65
C SER A 743 -21.02 -6.55 6.08
N LEU A 744 -21.54 -5.68 5.22
CA LEU A 744 -22.76 -4.90 5.51
C LEU A 744 -23.97 -5.82 5.75
N MET A 745 -24.14 -6.83 4.89
CA MET A 745 -25.26 -7.78 5.03
C MET A 745 -25.12 -8.67 6.27
N PHE A 746 -23.90 -9.12 6.61
CA PHE A 746 -23.65 -9.85 7.86
C PHE A 746 -23.80 -8.96 9.10
N GLY A 747 -23.49 -7.67 9.00
CA GLY A 747 -23.70 -6.67 10.03
C GLY A 747 -25.20 -6.46 10.34
N ILE A 748 -26.04 -6.31 9.30
CA ILE A 748 -27.50 -6.13 9.46
C ILE A 748 -28.16 -7.31 10.22
N ILE A 749 -27.64 -8.53 10.05
CA ILE A 749 -28.12 -9.72 10.78
C ILE A 749 -27.37 -10.00 12.09
N ASN A 750 -26.51 -9.08 12.54
CA ASN A 750 -25.67 -9.18 13.75
C ASN A 750 -24.77 -10.44 13.80
N ARG A 751 -24.25 -10.88 12.65
CA ARG A 751 -23.29 -12.00 12.53
C ARG A 751 -21.86 -11.48 12.40
N TYR A 752 -21.38 -10.83 13.46
CA TYR A 752 -20.05 -10.22 13.52
C TYR A 752 -18.89 -11.21 13.32
N ASP A 753 -19.10 -12.50 13.58
CA ASP A 753 -18.17 -13.57 13.21
C ASP A 753 -17.96 -13.65 11.68
N LEU A 754 -19.05 -13.58 10.91
CA LEU A 754 -18.99 -13.57 9.45
C LEU A 754 -18.54 -12.21 8.88
N VAL A 755 -18.82 -11.10 9.59
CA VAL A 755 -18.27 -9.78 9.27
C VAL A 755 -16.74 -9.84 9.28
N LEU A 756 -16.13 -10.27 10.39
CA LEU A 756 -14.68 -10.33 10.53
C LEU A 756 -14.02 -11.26 9.49
N GLN A 757 -14.64 -12.42 9.22
CA GLN A 757 -14.19 -13.34 8.16
C GLN A 757 -14.27 -12.67 6.78
N SER A 758 -15.39 -12.01 6.44
CA SER A 758 -15.55 -11.34 5.14
C SER A 758 -14.58 -10.17 4.88
N LEU A 759 -13.94 -9.64 5.93
CA LEU A 759 -12.94 -8.58 5.84
C LEU A 759 -11.51 -9.11 5.73
N THR A 760 -11.24 -10.36 6.14
CA THR A 760 -9.88 -10.90 6.35
C THR A 760 -9.58 -12.21 5.62
N ASP A 761 -10.56 -13.09 5.46
CA ASP A 761 -10.43 -14.35 4.75
C ASP A 761 -10.74 -14.21 3.25
N ASP A 762 -10.31 -15.20 2.49
CA ASP A 762 -10.70 -15.36 1.09
C ASP A 762 -12.22 -15.57 0.97
N LEU A 763 -12.89 -14.66 0.25
CA LEU A 763 -14.34 -14.69 0.05
C LEU A 763 -14.83 -15.94 -0.70
N ALA A 764 -14.01 -16.56 -1.56
CA ALA A 764 -14.36 -17.81 -2.22
C ALA A 764 -14.38 -18.97 -1.22
N ASN A 765 -13.37 -19.05 -0.34
CA ASN A 765 -13.36 -20.03 0.74
C ASN A 765 -14.54 -19.81 1.71
N LEU A 766 -14.80 -18.55 2.09
CA LEU A 766 -15.94 -18.19 2.93
C LEU A 766 -17.29 -18.58 2.29
N ALA A 767 -17.46 -18.36 0.98
CA ALA A 767 -18.66 -18.77 0.25
C ALA A 767 -18.86 -20.29 0.31
N THR A 768 -17.79 -21.09 0.12
CA THR A 768 -17.89 -22.56 0.22
C THR A 768 -18.20 -23.04 1.64
N GLN A 769 -17.58 -22.43 2.67
CA GLN A 769 -17.82 -22.76 4.08
C GLN A 769 -19.28 -22.55 4.49
N ILE A 770 -19.92 -21.52 3.95
CA ILE A 770 -21.30 -21.16 4.27
C ILE A 770 -22.32 -21.85 3.33
N GLY A 771 -21.86 -22.54 2.27
CA GLY A 771 -22.72 -23.25 1.32
C GLY A 771 -23.42 -22.35 0.31
N VAL A 772 -22.76 -21.25 -0.10
CA VAL A 772 -23.24 -20.32 -1.13
C VAL A 772 -22.53 -20.62 -2.45
N GLU A 773 -23.29 -20.91 -3.51
CA GLU A 773 -22.74 -21.14 -4.85
C GLU A 773 -22.16 -19.84 -5.45
N ALA A 774 -20.88 -19.59 -5.21
CA ALA A 774 -20.12 -18.59 -5.96
C ALA A 774 -19.78 -19.15 -7.35
N GLY A 775 -20.15 -18.41 -8.41
CA GLY A 775 -19.67 -18.70 -9.76
C GLY A 775 -18.14 -18.52 -9.86
N PRO A 776 -17.50 -19.06 -10.91
CA PRO A 776 -16.04 -19.00 -11.05
C PRO A 776 -15.54 -17.56 -10.98
N SER A 777 -14.70 -17.28 -9.97
CA SER A 777 -14.09 -15.98 -9.74
C SER A 777 -12.96 -15.73 -10.73
N SER A 778 -13.08 -14.66 -11.52
CA SER A 778 -12.04 -14.21 -12.47
C SER A 778 -11.01 -13.26 -11.83
N PHE A 779 -11.06 -13.06 -10.51
CA PHE A 779 -10.24 -12.13 -9.74
C PHE A 779 -9.67 -12.85 -8.53
N SER A 780 -8.46 -12.49 -8.12
CA SER A 780 -7.83 -13.05 -6.92
C SER A 780 -8.48 -12.46 -5.66
N ALA A 781 -8.54 -13.26 -4.60
CA ALA A 781 -9.23 -12.89 -3.37
C ALA A 781 -8.58 -11.73 -2.59
N MET A 782 -7.46 -11.18 -3.07
CA MET A 782 -6.69 -10.09 -2.45
C MET A 782 -6.47 -8.86 -3.35
N ASP A 783 -7.12 -8.78 -4.52
CA ASP A 783 -6.88 -7.70 -5.51
C ASP A 783 -7.41 -6.31 -5.09
N VAL A 784 -8.11 -6.19 -3.96
CA VAL A 784 -8.63 -4.90 -3.44
C VAL A 784 -7.79 -4.42 -2.26
N LEU A 785 -6.79 -3.58 -2.58
CA LEU A 785 -6.02 -2.77 -1.64
C LEU A 785 -6.92 -1.65 -1.08
N ASP A 786 -7.25 -1.70 0.21
CA ASP A 786 -8.09 -0.69 0.88
C ASP A 786 -7.64 -0.51 2.35
N THR A 787 -7.21 0.71 2.70
CA THR A 787 -6.69 1.07 4.04
C THR A 787 -7.76 0.96 5.12
N GLU A 788 -9.03 1.08 4.75
CA GLU A 788 -10.16 1.12 5.68
C GLU A 788 -10.56 -0.28 6.21
N LEU A 789 -10.17 -1.37 5.53
CA LEU A 789 -10.50 -2.75 5.93
C LEU A 789 -9.91 -3.12 7.30
N LEU A 790 -8.63 -2.81 7.51
CA LEU A 790 -7.92 -3.03 8.77
C LEU A 790 -8.61 -2.33 9.95
N ILE A 791 -9.14 -1.13 9.68
CA ILE A 791 -9.75 -0.26 10.68
C ILE A 791 -11.14 -0.77 11.07
N LEU A 792 -11.96 -1.24 10.11
CA LEU A 792 -13.23 -1.88 10.42
C LEU A 792 -13.02 -3.21 11.14
N TYR A 793 -12.07 -4.04 10.68
CA TYR A 793 -11.73 -5.30 11.33
C TYR A 793 -11.43 -5.09 12.82
N HIS A 794 -10.52 -4.17 13.15
CA HIS A 794 -10.20 -3.89 14.56
C HIS A 794 -11.40 -3.34 15.35
N SER A 795 -12.15 -2.40 14.78
CA SER A 795 -13.35 -1.82 15.44
C SER A 795 -14.39 -2.90 15.78
N MET A 796 -14.46 -3.97 14.97
CA MET A 796 -15.38 -5.09 15.14
C MET A 796 -14.86 -6.23 16.03
N LEU A 797 -13.56 -6.28 16.37
CA LEU A 797 -12.98 -7.38 17.19
C LEU A 797 -13.73 -7.60 18.50
N ASN A 798 -14.08 -6.52 19.21
CA ASN A 798 -14.78 -6.58 20.49
C ASN A 798 -16.23 -7.08 20.38
N HIS A 799 -16.81 -7.07 19.18
CA HIS A 799 -18.19 -7.53 18.94
C HIS A 799 -18.28 -9.06 18.76
N SER A 800 -17.17 -9.75 18.46
CA SER A 800 -17.15 -11.21 18.32
C SER A 800 -15.82 -11.82 18.77
N PRO A 801 -15.67 -12.21 20.06
CA PRO A 801 -14.48 -12.92 20.53
C PRO A 801 -14.35 -14.35 19.96
N LYS A 802 -15.29 -14.80 19.10
CA LYS A 802 -15.31 -16.14 18.51
C LYS A 802 -14.33 -16.30 17.34
N TYR A 803 -13.90 -15.20 16.73
CA TYR A 803 -13.01 -15.21 15.58
C TYR A 803 -12.03 -14.04 15.69
N ARG A 804 -10.74 -14.34 15.51
CA ARG A 804 -9.66 -13.37 15.33
C ARG A 804 -8.78 -13.91 14.22
N ALA A 805 -8.47 -13.09 13.22
CA ALA A 805 -7.68 -13.52 12.07
C ALA A 805 -6.26 -13.94 12.51
N PRO A 806 -5.58 -14.85 11.80
CA PRO A 806 -4.19 -15.20 12.08
C PRO A 806 -3.26 -13.98 12.12
N LEU A 807 -2.19 -14.07 12.91
CA LEU A 807 -1.24 -12.97 13.08
C LEU A 807 -0.56 -12.59 11.76
N ALA A 808 -0.28 -13.58 10.91
CA ALA A 808 0.20 -13.36 9.54
C ALA A 808 -0.79 -12.57 8.66
N THR A 809 -2.09 -12.89 8.71
CA THR A 809 -3.13 -12.16 7.96
C THR A 809 -3.26 -10.70 8.45
N GLN A 810 -3.14 -10.47 9.76
CA GLN A 810 -3.13 -9.12 10.32
C GLN A 810 -1.87 -8.34 9.86
N ALA A 811 -0.70 -8.98 9.90
CA ALA A 811 0.56 -8.40 9.44
C ALA A 811 0.52 -8.03 7.94
N GLU A 812 -0.08 -8.89 7.11
CA GLU A 812 -0.28 -8.65 5.68
C GLU A 812 -1.19 -7.44 5.42
N LEU A 813 -2.32 -7.32 6.11
CA LEU A 813 -3.21 -6.15 6.00
C LEU A 813 -2.52 -4.85 6.42
N ILE A 814 -1.68 -4.89 7.45
CA ILE A 814 -0.88 -3.73 7.90
C ILE A 814 0.19 -3.38 6.85
N ALA A 815 0.91 -4.36 6.33
CA ALA A 815 1.93 -4.14 5.29
C ALA A 815 1.34 -3.60 3.98
N GLN A 816 0.15 -4.06 3.59
CA GLN A 816 -0.62 -3.52 2.47
C GLN A 816 -1.04 -2.06 2.75
N THR A 817 -1.56 -1.77 3.94
CA THR A 817 -1.94 -0.41 4.37
C THR A 817 -0.76 0.56 4.32
N ILE A 818 0.41 0.17 4.84
CA ILE A 818 1.67 0.92 4.74
C ILE A 818 2.04 1.18 3.28
N THR A 819 1.98 0.14 2.44
CA THR A 819 2.34 0.25 1.00
C THR A 819 1.39 1.21 0.26
N ILE A 820 0.09 1.18 0.54
CA ILE A 820 -0.89 2.14 -0.01
C ILE A 820 -0.53 3.57 0.38
N PHE A 821 -0.26 3.83 1.66
CA PHE A 821 0.06 5.18 2.12
C PHE A 821 1.32 5.76 1.48
N GLU A 822 2.33 4.94 1.23
CA GLU A 822 3.55 5.35 0.52
C GLU A 822 3.26 5.68 -0.95
N CYS A 823 2.56 4.81 -1.69
CA CYS A 823 2.17 5.07 -3.09
C CYS A 823 1.29 6.32 -3.26
N VAL A 824 0.52 6.67 -2.24
CA VAL A 824 -0.35 7.84 -2.19
C VAL A 824 0.38 9.12 -1.75
N GLY A 825 1.64 9.03 -1.30
CA GLY A 825 2.45 10.15 -0.83
C GLY A 825 2.15 10.56 0.62
N ALA A 826 1.68 9.64 1.46
CA ALA A 826 1.34 9.87 2.86
C ALA A 826 2.14 8.96 3.84
N PRO A 827 3.49 8.89 3.75
CA PRO A 827 4.31 7.97 4.57
C PRO A 827 4.15 8.18 6.08
N VAL A 828 3.75 9.38 6.50
CA VAL A 828 3.41 9.66 7.92
C VAL A 828 2.27 8.78 8.44
N MET A 829 1.32 8.38 7.59
CA MET A 829 0.24 7.47 7.96
C MET A 829 0.76 6.05 8.21
N SER A 830 1.81 5.61 7.50
CA SER A 830 2.52 4.35 7.78
C SER A 830 3.00 4.30 9.24
N LEU A 831 3.56 5.40 9.75
CA LEU A 831 4.01 5.53 11.14
C LEU A 831 2.83 5.52 12.13
N VAL A 832 1.73 6.19 11.80
CA VAL A 832 0.49 6.17 12.62
C VAL A 832 -0.05 4.75 12.75
N VAL A 833 -0.06 3.96 11.66
CA VAL A 833 -0.50 2.56 11.66
C VAL A 833 0.40 1.69 12.56
N LEU A 834 1.72 1.86 12.47
CA LEU A 834 2.68 1.10 13.28
C LEU A 834 2.59 1.43 14.77
N GLU A 835 2.46 2.71 15.12
CA GLU A 835 2.30 3.14 16.51
C GLU A 835 0.97 2.66 17.10
N TRP A 836 -0.10 2.68 16.31
CA TRP A 836 -1.39 2.09 16.67
C TRP A 836 -1.27 0.58 16.90
N TRP A 837 -0.59 -0.15 16.01
CA TRP A 837 -0.41 -1.61 16.13
C TRP A 837 0.44 -1.98 17.34
N ARG A 838 1.52 -1.23 17.61
CA ARG A 838 2.34 -1.38 18.82
C ARG A 838 1.51 -1.27 20.10
N ARG A 839 0.59 -0.29 20.16
CA ARG A 839 -0.34 -0.11 21.29
C ARG A 839 -1.31 -1.29 21.42
N GLU A 840 -1.84 -1.82 20.31
CA GLU A 840 -2.74 -2.98 20.31
C GLU A 840 -2.01 -4.28 20.74
N LEU A 841 -0.78 -4.50 20.34
CA LEU A 841 0.01 -5.63 20.86
C LEU A 841 0.24 -5.50 22.38
N TYR A 842 0.45 -4.28 22.87
CA TYR A 842 0.59 -4.02 24.30
C TYR A 842 -0.71 -4.29 25.08
N THR A 843 -1.89 -3.86 24.60
CA THR A 843 -3.17 -4.14 25.26
C THR A 843 -3.45 -5.64 25.35
N ILE A 844 -3.15 -6.42 24.29
CA ILE A 844 -3.33 -7.87 24.28
C ILE A 844 -2.41 -8.56 25.30
N THR A 845 -1.11 -8.21 25.36
CA THR A 845 -0.20 -8.82 26.36
C THR A 845 -0.62 -8.52 27.81
N LYS A 846 -1.19 -7.35 28.07
CA LYS A 846 -1.69 -6.94 29.40
C LYS A 846 -2.97 -7.66 29.84
N THR A 847 -3.85 -8.05 28.91
CA THR A 847 -5.05 -8.84 29.23
C THR A 847 -4.74 -10.32 29.45
N HIS A 848 -3.78 -10.90 28.74
CA HIS A 848 -3.33 -12.27 28.99
C HIS A 848 -2.63 -12.45 30.34
N THR A 849 -1.94 -11.42 30.85
CA THR A 849 -1.26 -11.47 32.16
C THR A 849 -2.21 -11.29 33.34
N SER A 850 -3.27 -10.48 33.22
CA SER A 850 -4.19 -10.20 34.33
C SER A 850 -5.17 -11.34 34.66
N VAL A 851 -5.44 -12.26 33.72
CA VAL A 851 -6.29 -13.44 33.94
C VAL A 851 -5.58 -14.54 34.75
N SER A 852 -4.25 -14.45 34.94
CA SER A 852 -3.44 -15.50 35.59
C SER A 852 -3.41 -15.45 37.14
N ILE A 853 -4.08 -14.49 37.80
CA ILE A 853 -4.03 -14.34 39.27
C ILE A 853 -5.41 -14.57 39.91
N ALA A 854 -5.89 -15.80 39.81
CA ALA A 854 -6.81 -16.36 40.80
C ALA A 854 -6.01 -17.34 41.67
N PRO A 855 -5.79 -17.08 42.97
CA PRO A 855 -5.00 -17.98 43.82
C PRO A 855 -5.79 -19.27 44.07
N SER A 856 -5.31 -20.38 43.48
CA SER A 856 -5.83 -21.71 43.74
C SER A 856 -5.61 -22.09 45.22
N MET A 857 -6.68 -22.22 45.99
CA MET A 857 -6.60 -22.81 47.33
C MET A 857 -6.27 -24.30 47.21
N HIS A 858 -4.99 -24.64 47.33
CA HIS A 858 -4.58 -26.01 47.63
C HIS A 858 -4.44 -26.19 49.14
N SER A 859 -5.37 -26.95 49.70
CA SER A 859 -5.34 -27.39 51.09
C SER A 859 -4.25 -28.45 51.29
N THR A 860 -3.21 -28.13 52.06
CA THR A 860 -2.31 -29.12 52.66
C THR A 860 -2.43 -29.07 54.19
N THR A 861 -3.10 -30.06 54.75
CA THR A 861 -3.23 -30.26 56.20
C THR A 861 -1.98 -30.89 56.80
N SER A 862 -1.31 -30.17 57.71
CA SER A 862 -0.50 -30.82 58.77
C SER A 862 -0.29 -29.91 59.99
N LEU A 863 -1.11 -30.14 61.02
CA LEU A 863 -0.81 -30.21 62.46
C LEU A 863 0.09 -29.15 63.17
N VAL A 864 -0.34 -28.86 64.41
CA VAL A 864 0.40 -28.32 65.59
C VAL A 864 0.34 -26.80 65.83
N ARG A 865 -0.28 -26.45 66.98
CA ARG A 865 0.02 -25.40 68.01
C ARG A 865 0.80 -24.12 67.63
N ASP A 866 0.56 -22.94 68.22
CA ASP A 866 -0.14 -22.60 69.48
C ASP A 866 -0.70 -21.16 69.47
N GLU A 867 -1.64 -20.93 70.40
CA GLU A 867 -1.97 -19.75 71.21
C GLU A 867 -1.68 -18.27 70.83
N SER A 868 -2.53 -17.43 71.44
CA SER A 868 -2.39 -15.99 71.80
C SER A 868 -2.80 -14.98 70.71
N GLN A 869 -3.96 -14.32 70.88
CA GLN A 869 -4.17 -13.00 71.56
C GLN A 869 -3.90 -11.81 70.64
N SER A 870 -4.64 -10.70 70.61
CA SER A 870 -6.01 -10.27 70.96
C SER A 870 -5.99 -8.72 70.81
N HIS A 871 -7.14 -8.06 71.01
CA HIS A 871 -7.33 -6.59 70.99
C HIS A 871 -7.49 -5.99 69.57
N LEU A 872 -8.67 -5.44 69.20
CA LEU A 872 -9.39 -4.26 69.75
C LEU A 872 -8.59 -2.97 69.47
N SER A 873 -9.16 -1.89 68.92
CA SER A 873 -10.56 -1.43 69.01
C SER A 873 -10.99 -0.42 67.92
N ALA A 874 -12.25 -0.58 67.47
CA ALA A 874 -13.30 0.46 67.40
C ALA A 874 -13.19 1.67 66.43
N ASP A 875 -14.03 1.68 65.38
CA ASP A 875 -15.30 2.44 65.25
C ASP A 875 -15.59 3.55 66.32
N PRO A 876 -16.35 4.66 66.04
CA PRO A 876 -17.74 4.49 65.52
C PRO A 876 -18.50 5.69 64.86
N ILE A 877 -19.62 5.39 64.15
CA ILE A 877 -20.82 6.22 63.76
C ILE A 877 -20.61 7.58 63.04
N SER A 878 -21.52 8.22 62.28
CA SER A 878 -22.91 8.01 61.79
C SER A 878 -23.09 8.88 60.51
N SER A 879 -24.16 8.95 59.71
CA SER A 879 -25.45 8.24 59.45
C SER A 879 -26.03 8.84 58.14
N GLY A 880 -27.07 8.35 57.46
CA GLY A 880 -27.91 7.16 57.57
C GLY A 880 -29.25 7.32 56.79
N ILE A 881 -30.02 6.24 56.62
CA ILE A 881 -31.51 6.22 56.46
C ILE A 881 -32.07 6.70 55.08
N PHE A 882 -33.12 6.17 54.40
CA PHE A 882 -34.18 5.13 54.57
C PHE A 882 -34.32 4.42 53.18
N ALA A 883 -34.19 3.10 52.96
CA ALA A 883 -35.08 1.95 53.22
C ALA A 883 -36.45 1.88 52.46
N GLY A 884 -36.74 0.71 51.84
CA GLY A 884 -38.00 0.38 51.16
C GLY A 884 -37.99 -1.02 50.49
N TYR A 885 -38.36 -2.08 51.24
CA TYR A 885 -38.32 -3.50 50.82
C TYR A 885 -39.70 -4.08 50.46
N GLY A 886 -39.75 -5.18 49.68
CA GLY A 886 -40.94 -6.02 49.53
C GLY A 886 -40.93 -7.02 48.34
N ASN A 887 -41.33 -8.30 48.48
CA ASN A 887 -40.64 -9.44 49.13
C ASN A 887 -41.30 -10.78 48.67
N LEU A 888 -40.62 -11.93 48.84
CA LEU A 888 -41.13 -13.33 48.87
C LEU A 888 -41.72 -14.01 47.60
N GLY A 889 -41.33 -15.27 47.38
CA GLY A 889 -41.97 -16.18 46.42
C GLY A 889 -41.20 -17.45 46.02
N ALA A 890 -40.79 -18.30 46.97
CA ALA A 890 -40.05 -19.53 46.68
C ALA A 890 -40.96 -20.73 46.33
N SER A 891 -40.53 -21.61 45.41
CA SER A 891 -40.70 -23.06 45.60
C SER A 891 -39.80 -23.91 44.69
N THR A 892 -39.40 -25.07 45.21
CA THR A 892 -38.55 -26.07 44.56
C THR A 892 -39.39 -27.13 43.84
N LYS A 893 -38.79 -27.81 42.84
CA LYS A 893 -39.04 -29.25 42.68
C LYS A 893 -37.86 -29.99 42.07
N VAL A 894 -37.38 -30.96 42.83
CA VAL A 894 -36.30 -31.91 42.53
C VAL A 894 -36.91 -33.20 41.98
N LEU A 895 -36.27 -33.80 40.97
CA LEU A 895 -36.32 -35.22 40.58
C LEU A 895 -35.07 -35.50 39.70
N THR A 896 -33.87 -35.77 40.23
CA THR A 896 -33.31 -37.07 40.71
C THR A 896 -33.62 -38.32 39.87
N ALA A 897 -32.65 -38.71 39.02
CA ALA A 897 -32.02 -40.04 38.92
C ALA A 897 -30.84 -39.91 37.91
N ASN A 898 -29.56 -40.07 38.29
CA ASN A 898 -28.81 -41.31 38.60
C ASN A 898 -28.89 -42.40 37.52
N ALA A 899 -27.82 -43.12 37.13
CA ALA A 899 -26.36 -42.92 37.26
C ALA A 899 -25.61 -44.08 36.54
N SER A 900 -24.53 -43.80 35.79
CA SER A 900 -23.41 -44.74 35.51
C SER A 900 -22.34 -44.08 34.62
N ARG A 901 -21.29 -43.49 35.20
CA ARG A 901 -19.95 -44.07 35.42
C ARG A 901 -19.05 -44.19 34.17
N LEU A 902 -18.26 -43.12 33.98
CA LEU A 902 -16.81 -43.11 33.73
C LEU A 902 -16.07 -44.47 33.64
N VAL A 903 -15.26 -44.60 32.59
CA VAL A 903 -13.87 -45.11 32.68
C VAL A 903 -13.00 -44.18 31.83
N ALA A 904 -11.83 -43.80 32.35
CA ALA A 904 -10.80 -43.07 31.62
C ALA A 904 -9.59 -43.99 31.39
N VAL A 905 -8.93 -43.88 30.23
CA VAL A 905 -7.56 -44.39 29.99
C VAL A 905 -6.84 -43.39 29.08
N ASP A 906 -5.57 -43.16 29.39
CA ASP A 906 -4.67 -42.17 28.77
C ASP A 906 -3.79 -42.86 27.67
N PRO A 907 -2.66 -42.33 27.12
CA PRO A 907 -2.34 -42.48 25.70
C PRO A 907 -1.15 -43.41 25.39
N LEU A 908 -0.72 -43.42 24.11
CA LEU A 908 0.47 -44.08 23.48
C LEU A 908 0.31 -45.52 22.95
N ALA A 909 0.08 -45.64 21.63
CA ALA A 909 0.46 -46.74 20.73
C ALA A 909 0.18 -46.28 19.27
N SER A 910 1.16 -45.93 18.43
CA SER A 910 2.11 -46.78 17.67
C SER A 910 1.55 -47.34 16.33
N GLY A 911 2.35 -47.26 15.26
CA GLY A 911 2.06 -47.84 13.92
C GLY A 911 1.49 -46.81 12.92
N MET A 912 2.28 -46.23 12.01
CA MET A 912 2.77 -46.80 10.74
C MET A 912 1.72 -46.97 9.63
N LEU A 913 1.93 -46.20 8.57
CA LEU A 913 1.76 -46.53 7.14
C LEU A 913 0.82 -47.70 6.77
N ASN A 914 -0.21 -47.40 5.98
CA ASN A 914 -0.26 -48.00 4.63
C ASN A 914 -1.07 -47.16 3.63
N LEU A 915 -0.58 -47.07 2.39
CA LEU A 915 -1.43 -46.81 1.23
C LEU A 915 -2.00 -48.15 0.77
N ASP A 916 -3.31 -48.25 0.55
CA ASP A 916 -3.89 -48.86 -0.66
C ASP A 916 -5.43 -48.98 -0.58
N SER A 917 -6.05 -49.02 -1.77
CA SER A 917 -7.50 -48.97 -2.03
C SER A 917 -8.15 -47.59 -1.73
N LEU A 918 -9.10 -47.08 -2.53
CA LEU A 918 -9.91 -47.70 -3.59
C LEU A 918 -9.81 -46.96 -4.92
N GLY A 919 -9.83 -47.72 -6.02
CA GLY A 919 -10.00 -47.17 -7.36
C GLY A 919 -11.42 -47.33 -7.92
N SER A 920 -11.60 -46.78 -9.13
CA SER A 920 -12.74 -46.94 -10.06
C SER A 920 -14.01 -46.10 -9.82
N MET A 921 -14.25 -45.22 -10.80
CA MET A 921 -15.49 -44.63 -11.35
C MET A 921 -15.09 -43.24 -11.88
N PHE A 922 -15.03 -42.93 -13.18
CA PHE A 922 -15.70 -43.51 -14.35
C PHE A 922 -14.76 -43.71 -15.55
N ALA A 923 -15.13 -44.62 -16.45
CA ALA A 923 -14.50 -44.80 -17.76
C ALA A 923 -15.45 -44.38 -18.89
N GLY A 924 -14.90 -43.79 -19.95
CA GLY A 924 -15.65 -43.39 -21.14
C GLY A 924 -14.75 -42.93 -22.28
N ALA A 925 -14.24 -43.90 -23.06
CA ALA A 925 -14.07 -43.93 -24.53
C ALA A 925 -13.84 -42.60 -25.30
N ALA A 926 -12.94 -42.48 -26.29
CA ALA A 926 -11.96 -43.38 -26.95
C ALA A 926 -11.01 -42.49 -27.83
N ARG A 927 -10.03 -42.94 -28.65
CA ARG A 927 -9.62 -44.27 -29.17
C ARG A 927 -8.13 -44.21 -29.63
N SER A 928 -7.55 -45.37 -29.95
CA SER A 928 -6.42 -45.69 -30.87
C SER A 928 -5.68 -44.56 -31.62
N THR A 929 -4.36 -44.58 -31.82
CA THR A 929 -3.49 -45.73 -32.20
C THR A 929 -2.02 -45.55 -31.77
N ALA A 930 -1.36 -46.64 -31.36
CA ALA A 930 0.10 -46.83 -31.51
C ALA A 930 0.36 -47.69 -32.77
N PRO A 931 1.60 -47.86 -33.28
CA PRO A 931 2.54 -48.80 -32.61
C PRO A 931 4.07 -48.53 -32.75
N LEU A 932 4.86 -49.17 -31.87
CA LEU A 932 6.19 -49.82 -32.07
C LEU A 932 7.32 -49.01 -32.79
N ALA A 933 8.56 -48.89 -32.28
CA ALA A 933 9.43 -49.97 -31.82
C ALA A 933 10.74 -49.47 -31.16
N ALA A 934 11.29 -50.24 -30.22
CA ALA A 934 12.74 -50.32 -29.91
C ALA A 934 13.35 -51.51 -30.73
N PRO A 935 14.65 -51.92 -30.70
CA PRO A 935 15.49 -52.12 -29.49
C PRO A 935 17.05 -52.04 -29.62
N HIS A 936 17.75 -52.37 -28.52
CA HIS A 936 19.17 -52.80 -28.36
C HIS A 936 20.31 -51.75 -28.50
N GLY A 937 21.45 -51.86 -27.80
CA GLY A 937 21.90 -52.85 -26.81
C GLY A 937 23.06 -52.30 -25.93
N ALA A 938 23.22 -52.79 -24.68
CA ALA A 938 24.26 -53.75 -24.24
C ALA A 938 25.64 -53.07 -23.91
N SER A 939 26.01 -52.93 -22.62
CA SER A 939 26.92 -53.83 -21.83
C SER A 939 28.41 -53.48 -21.97
N SER A 940 29.31 -53.57 -20.99
CA SER A 940 29.24 -53.85 -19.53
C SER A 940 30.66 -53.61 -18.91
N ASP A 941 30.83 -53.99 -17.63
CA ASP A 941 32.07 -54.41 -16.95
C ASP A 941 32.66 -53.51 -15.85
N GLU A 942 33.22 -54.19 -14.84
CA GLU A 942 33.47 -53.73 -13.47
C GLU A 942 34.97 -53.69 -13.11
N GLN A 943 35.25 -53.56 -11.81
CA GLN A 943 36.52 -53.75 -11.06
C GLN A 943 37.40 -52.49 -10.92
N GLN A 944 37.59 -51.88 -9.74
CA GLN A 944 37.93 -52.32 -8.36
C GLN A 944 39.44 -52.28 -8.04
N LEU A 945 39.78 -51.39 -7.09
CA LEU A 945 40.80 -51.55 -6.02
C LEU A 945 42.30 -51.68 -6.43
N SER A 946 43.29 -51.22 -5.64
CA SER A 946 43.31 -50.69 -4.26
C SER A 946 44.59 -49.86 -3.95
N SER A 947 44.54 -49.09 -2.84
CA SER A 947 45.62 -48.83 -1.84
C SER A 947 46.95 -48.15 -2.28
N SER A 948 47.58 -47.28 -1.49
CA SER A 948 47.26 -46.68 -0.16
C SER A 948 48.35 -45.67 0.22
N GLU A 949 48.03 -44.60 0.97
CA GLU A 949 48.80 -43.99 2.08
C GLU A 949 48.09 -42.68 2.51
N GLN A 950 47.39 -42.68 3.64
CA GLN A 950 47.89 -42.20 4.94
C GLN A 950 48.17 -40.69 5.03
N SER A 951 47.12 -39.86 5.16
CA SER A 951 47.10 -38.67 6.04
C SER A 951 45.77 -37.90 5.94
N GLU A 952 44.74 -38.29 6.69
CA GLU A 952 43.63 -37.36 7.03
C GLU A 952 42.78 -37.90 8.20
N ALA A 953 43.26 -37.67 9.42
CA ALA A 953 42.54 -37.98 10.65
C ALA A 953 42.79 -36.88 11.72
N SER A 954 42.61 -35.61 11.34
CA SER A 954 42.72 -34.47 12.26
C SER A 954 41.87 -33.24 11.90
N ALA A 955 40.85 -33.38 11.04
CA ALA A 955 39.99 -32.26 10.58
C ALA A 955 38.53 -32.36 11.08
N LEU A 956 38.30 -33.06 12.19
CA LEU A 956 36.97 -33.28 12.76
C LEU A 956 36.79 -32.43 14.04
N LEU A 957 36.83 -31.09 13.89
CA LEU A 957 36.50 -30.14 14.97
C LEU A 957 36.04 -28.73 14.54
N ASP A 958 36.33 -28.24 13.32
CA ASP A 958 36.03 -26.84 12.91
C ASP A 958 34.75 -26.63 12.07
N ALA A 959 33.98 -27.68 11.77
CA ALA A 959 32.73 -27.59 11.00
C ALA A 959 31.54 -26.98 11.79
N LYS A 960 31.78 -25.94 12.60
CA LYS A 960 30.79 -25.31 13.48
C LYS A 960 30.90 -23.78 13.59
N ALA A 961 31.63 -23.14 12.68
CA ALA A 961 31.89 -21.69 12.69
C ALA A 961 31.35 -20.91 11.46
N ASP A 962 30.53 -21.52 10.59
CA ASP A 962 29.86 -20.82 9.46
C ASP A 962 28.54 -20.12 9.87
N ALA A 963 28.38 -19.81 11.16
CA ALA A 963 27.29 -18.97 11.64
C ALA A 963 27.72 -17.50 11.68
N ALA A 964 26.88 -16.62 11.12
CA ALA A 964 26.98 -15.15 11.12
C ALA A 964 27.98 -14.50 10.14
N ALA A 965 27.60 -14.43 8.85
CA ALA A 965 27.99 -13.33 7.94
C ALA A 965 27.02 -13.16 6.73
N SER A 966 25.70 -13.22 6.95
CA SER A 966 24.72 -12.88 5.89
C SER A 966 24.43 -11.38 5.87
N ALA A 967 25.40 -10.58 5.38
CA ALA A 967 25.10 -9.24 4.90
C ALA A 967 24.22 -9.39 3.65
N VAL A 968 23.00 -8.84 3.73
CA VAL A 968 22.02 -8.78 2.64
C VAL A 968 21.31 -7.44 2.78
N GLU A 969 21.51 -6.56 1.81
CA GLU A 969 20.96 -5.21 1.82
C GLU A 969 19.47 -5.14 1.45
N ILE A 970 18.93 -3.96 1.69
CA ILE A 970 17.53 -3.69 2.05
C ILE A 970 16.66 -3.39 0.82
N GLU A 971 15.52 -4.09 0.66
CA GLU A 971 14.71 -4.13 -0.58
C GLU A 971 13.39 -3.33 -0.58
N ASP A 972 13.27 -2.25 0.20
CA ASP A 972 12.17 -1.30 0.01
C ASP A 972 12.66 0.15 -0.09
N THR A 973 11.73 1.12 -0.27
CA THR A 973 12.07 2.49 0.12
C THR A 973 12.55 2.47 1.58
N PRO A 974 13.53 3.30 1.99
CA PRO A 974 14.06 3.26 3.36
C PRO A 974 12.98 3.35 4.44
N VAL A 975 11.89 4.08 4.14
CA VAL A 975 10.70 4.20 5.01
C VAL A 975 9.89 2.91 5.03
N GLN A 976 9.53 2.32 3.88
CA GLN A 976 8.79 1.06 3.80
C GLN A 976 9.51 -0.09 4.50
N TYR A 977 10.83 -0.21 4.31
CA TYR A 977 11.59 -1.30 4.92
C TYR A 977 11.69 -1.13 6.44
N ALA A 978 11.98 0.10 6.90
CA ALA A 978 11.95 0.42 8.32
C ALA A 978 10.58 0.10 8.91
N CYS A 979 9.50 0.46 8.21
CA CYS A 979 8.13 0.18 8.63
C CYS A 979 7.82 -1.32 8.75
N ARG A 980 8.16 -2.13 7.73
CA ARG A 980 7.95 -3.59 7.78
C ARG A 980 8.86 -4.27 8.80
N THR A 981 10.11 -3.82 8.92
CA THR A 981 11.06 -4.31 9.94
C THR A 981 10.55 -4.03 11.34
N MET A 982 10.08 -2.81 11.62
CA MET A 982 9.43 -2.46 12.89
C MET A 982 8.20 -3.34 13.16
N LEU A 983 7.33 -3.52 12.16
CA LEU A 983 6.16 -4.39 12.28
C LEU A 983 6.56 -5.83 12.65
N ALA A 984 7.55 -6.38 11.97
CA ALA A 984 8.04 -7.74 12.19
C ALA A 984 8.65 -7.92 13.58
N LEU A 985 9.44 -6.94 14.04
CA LEU A 985 10.03 -6.94 15.38
C LEU A 985 8.96 -6.82 16.48
N GLN A 986 7.98 -5.92 16.31
CA GLN A 986 6.83 -5.79 17.24
C GLN A 986 6.02 -7.09 17.33
N ILE A 987 5.75 -7.74 16.19
CA ILE A 987 5.04 -9.02 16.14
C ILE A 987 5.85 -10.12 16.85
N MET A 988 7.16 -10.20 16.63
CA MET A 988 8.01 -11.19 17.31
C MET A 988 8.15 -10.93 18.81
N GLU A 989 8.23 -9.67 19.23
CA GLU A 989 8.16 -9.30 20.65
C GLU A 989 6.85 -9.81 21.30
N TYR A 990 5.71 -9.64 20.61
CA TYR A 990 4.44 -10.21 21.04
C TYR A 990 4.47 -11.74 21.13
N VAL A 991 4.98 -12.43 20.10
CA VAL A 991 5.06 -13.90 20.06
C VAL A 991 5.93 -14.45 21.20
N CYS A 992 7.08 -13.82 21.47
CA CYS A 992 7.94 -14.18 22.60
C CYS A 992 7.23 -13.97 23.96
N ARG A 993 6.66 -12.77 24.20
CA ARG A 993 5.91 -12.49 25.44
C ARG A 993 4.71 -13.44 25.64
N ALA A 994 4.01 -13.79 24.57
CA ALA A 994 2.88 -14.73 24.61
C ALA A 994 3.32 -16.17 24.92
N LYS A 995 4.49 -16.60 24.43
CA LYS A 995 5.11 -17.88 24.80
C LYS A 995 5.49 -17.91 26.28
N ASP A 996 6.10 -16.85 26.80
CA ASP A 996 6.50 -16.80 28.22
C ASP A 996 5.28 -16.77 29.17
N ALA A 997 4.17 -16.16 28.74
CA ALA A 997 2.90 -16.20 29.47
C ALA A 997 2.18 -17.57 29.36
N SER A 998 2.30 -18.27 28.23
CA SER A 998 1.69 -19.59 28.03
C SER A 998 2.56 -20.70 28.63
N LYS A 999 2.24 -21.09 29.88
CA LYS A 999 2.90 -22.19 30.62
C LYS A 999 2.83 -23.58 29.95
N ALA A 1000 2.19 -23.69 28.78
CA ALA A 1000 2.25 -24.84 27.91
C ALA A 1000 2.95 -24.42 26.61
N GLY A 1001 4.04 -25.10 26.24
CA GLY A 1001 4.91 -24.74 25.11
C GLY A 1001 4.33 -25.01 23.72
N THR A 1002 3.14 -24.49 23.42
CA THR A 1002 2.42 -24.69 22.15
C THR A 1002 2.78 -23.69 21.05
N ILE A 1003 3.55 -22.63 21.35
CA ILE A 1003 3.95 -21.61 20.37
C ILE A 1003 5.35 -21.92 19.84
N ASP A 1004 5.41 -22.37 18.58
CA ASP A 1004 6.66 -22.58 17.84
C ASP A 1004 7.15 -21.25 17.24
N VAL A 1005 8.03 -20.58 18.00
CA VAL A 1005 8.63 -19.29 17.62
C VAL A 1005 9.44 -19.38 16.31
N ALA A 1006 10.03 -20.53 15.99
CA ALA A 1006 10.80 -20.69 14.75
C ALA A 1006 9.87 -20.75 13.53
N ARG A 1007 8.74 -21.46 13.65
CA ARG A 1007 7.70 -21.50 12.62
C ARG A 1007 6.99 -20.16 12.45
N GLU A 1008 6.66 -19.47 13.54
CA GLU A 1008 6.08 -18.11 13.47
C GLU A 1008 7.07 -17.13 12.83
N ARG A 1009 8.34 -17.13 13.25
CA ARG A 1009 9.41 -16.32 12.62
C ARG A 1009 9.49 -16.56 11.11
N GLN A 1010 9.51 -17.82 10.67
CA GLN A 1010 9.52 -18.16 9.24
C GLN A 1010 8.27 -17.62 8.53
N THR A 1011 7.09 -17.85 9.11
CA THR A 1011 5.81 -17.42 8.53
C THR A 1011 5.72 -15.89 8.42
N ILE A 1012 6.21 -15.15 9.41
CA ILE A 1012 6.25 -13.68 9.43
C ILE A 1012 7.29 -13.15 8.44
N ALA A 1013 8.48 -13.77 8.38
CA ALA A 1013 9.51 -13.45 7.39
C ALA A 1013 9.00 -13.60 5.96
N ASP A 1014 8.36 -14.73 5.66
CA ASP A 1014 7.77 -15.03 4.34
C ASP A 1014 6.58 -14.09 4.01
N THR A 1015 5.77 -13.75 5.02
CA THR A 1015 4.59 -12.87 4.84
C THR A 1015 4.98 -11.40 4.62
N LEU A 1016 5.95 -10.89 5.39
CA LEU A 1016 6.43 -9.51 5.29
C LEU A 1016 7.58 -9.34 4.29
N ARG A 1017 8.07 -10.44 3.70
CA ARG A 1017 9.20 -10.53 2.76
C ARG A 1017 10.50 -9.94 3.32
N LEU A 1018 10.78 -10.23 4.59
CA LEU A 1018 11.99 -9.81 5.27
C LEU A 1018 12.98 -10.97 5.38
N PRO A 1019 14.29 -10.74 5.19
CA PRO A 1019 15.27 -11.80 5.37
C PRO A 1019 15.32 -12.23 6.84
N LEU A 1020 15.55 -13.52 7.08
CA LEU A 1020 15.57 -14.08 8.44
C LEU A 1020 16.62 -13.43 9.37
N SER A 1021 17.62 -12.73 8.82
CA SER A 1021 18.64 -11.96 9.53
C SER A 1021 18.10 -10.74 10.28
N VAL A 1022 16.93 -10.21 9.91
CA VAL A 1022 16.25 -9.10 10.63
C VAL A 1022 15.85 -9.51 12.05
N PHE A 1023 15.60 -10.80 12.24
CA PHE A 1023 15.11 -11.33 13.51
C PHE A 1023 16.29 -11.81 14.38
N PRO A 1024 16.31 -11.50 15.69
CA PRO A 1024 17.36 -11.99 16.60
C PRO A 1024 17.57 -13.50 16.50
N SER A 1025 18.83 -13.96 16.44
CA SER A 1025 19.17 -15.39 16.34
C SER A 1025 18.98 -16.17 17.65
N HIS A 1026 18.89 -15.47 18.78
CA HIS A 1026 18.67 -16.03 20.11
C HIS A 1026 17.48 -15.37 20.81
N GLY A 1027 17.13 -15.87 22.00
CA GLY A 1027 15.96 -15.44 22.79
C GLY A 1027 16.00 -13.98 23.25
N PRO A 1028 14.95 -13.54 23.99
CA PRO A 1028 14.54 -12.13 24.14
C PRO A 1028 15.64 -11.16 24.57
#